data_AF-A0A8T5WLI3-F1
#
_entry.id   AF-A0A8T5WLI3-F1
#
_cell.length_a   1.000
_cell.length_b   1.000
_cell.length_c   1.000
_cell.angle_alpha   90.00
_cell.angle_beta   90.00
_cell.angle_gamma   90.00
#
_symmetry.space_group_name_H-M   'P 1'
#
loop_
_entity.id
_entity.type
_entity.pdbx_description
1 polymer ?
#
loop_
_entity_poly.entity_id
_entity_poly.type
_entity_poly.pdbx_seq_one_letter_code
_entity_poly.pdbx_strand_id
1 'polypeptide(L)'
;NKLSHFTITGGEANYVVLENTGELTVVAKTTAKNTTVDAGGKLIVQKEAKTDTIRLNNGGVLEVQDGGEAKHVEQQSGGALIASTTSGTLIEGTNSYGDVFYIRNSEAKNVVLENAGSLTVVTGSRAVDTIINANGKMDVYGKDVGTVLNSAGTQTIYASATSEKANIKGGKQTVYGLATEANIESGEQIVDGGSTDKTHIKGGTQTVQNYGKAINTDIVSGLQQIMANGTAEGSIINGGSQVVNEGGLAENSVLNDGGTLDVREKGSATGIQQSSQGALVATTRATRVTGTRADGVAFSIEQDAANNILLANGGVLTVESDTTSAKTQVNAGGREIVKTKATATGTMLTGGEQIVEGVANETTINDGGIQTVSANGEAVKTTINEGGTLTVNDNGKATDIIQNSGAALQTSTANGIEISGTHQYGTFSIAGNLATNMLLENGGNLLVLAGTEARDSKVGKGGAMQNLGQDSATKVNSGGQYTLGRSKDEFQALARAEDLQVAGGTAIVYAGTLADASVSGATGSLSLMTPRDNVTPVKLEGAIRITDSATLTIGNGVDTTLTDLTAASRGSVWLNSNNSCAGTSNCEYRVNSLLLNDGDVYLSAQTAAPATTNGIYNTLTTSELSGSGNFYLHTNVAGSRGDQLVVNNNATGNFKIFVQDTGVSPQSDDAMTLVKTGGGDASFTLGNTGGFVDLGTYEYVLKSDGNSNWNLTNDVKPNPDPNPNPKPDPKPDPKPDPKPDPTPDPTPTPVPEKRITPSTADVLNMAATLPLVFDAELNSIRERLNIMKASPHNNNVWGTTYNTRNNVTTDAGAGFEQTLTGMTVGIDSRNDIPEGIATLGAFMGYSHSHIGFDRGGHGSVGSYSLGGYASWEHESGFYLDGIVKLNRFESNVAGKMSSGGAANGSYRSNGLGGHIETGMRFTDGNWNLTPYASLTGFTADNPEYHLSNGMESKSVDTRSIYRELGATLSYNMRLGNGMEVEPWLKAAVRKEFVDDNRVKVNNDGNFVNDLSGRRGIYQAGIKASFSSSLSGNLG
;
A
#
# COMPACT_ATOMS: atom_id res chain seq x y z
N ASN A 1 59.91 -38.94 42.82
CA ASN A 1 60.22 -38.67 44.25
C ASN A 1 59.64 -37.31 44.61
N LYS A 2 58.84 -37.20 45.68
CA LYS A 2 58.19 -35.95 46.11
C LYS A 2 59.23 -35.10 46.86
N LEU A 3 59.52 -33.89 46.36
CA LEU A 3 60.55 -32.94 46.83
C LEU A 3 61.98 -33.47 46.70
N SER A 4 62.62 -33.18 45.58
CA SER A 4 64.04 -33.50 45.41
C SER A 4 64.74 -32.43 44.57
N HIS A 5 65.51 -31.60 45.28
CA HIS A 5 66.46 -30.66 44.70
C HIS A 5 67.80 -31.38 44.59
N PHE A 6 68.33 -31.46 43.37
CA PHE A 6 69.61 -32.09 43.09
C PHE A 6 70.60 -31.05 42.59
N THR A 7 71.84 -31.13 43.06
CA THR A 7 72.94 -30.29 42.57
C THR A 7 74.04 -31.19 42.04
N ILE A 8 74.46 -30.98 40.79
CA ILE A 8 75.63 -31.67 40.25
C ILE A 8 76.85 -30.93 40.79
N THR A 9 77.62 -31.55 41.69
CA THR A 9 78.83 -30.93 42.28
C THR A 9 80.12 -31.40 41.59
N GLY A 10 80.03 -32.35 40.66
CA GLY A 10 81.12 -32.82 39.80
C GLY A 10 80.63 -33.83 38.74
N GLY A 11 81.23 -33.82 37.54
CA GLY A 11 80.93 -34.79 36.47
C GLY A 11 79.76 -34.42 35.54
N GLU A 12 79.09 -35.44 35.00
CA GLU A 12 78.00 -35.34 34.02
C GLU A 12 76.73 -36.02 34.57
N ALA A 13 75.56 -35.38 34.41
CA ALA A 13 74.25 -36.04 34.50
C ALA A 13 73.71 -36.28 33.08
N ASN A 14 73.18 -37.46 32.79
CA ASN A 14 72.72 -37.81 31.45
C ASN A 14 71.37 -38.55 31.53
N TYR A 15 70.46 -38.28 30.60
CA TYR A 15 69.09 -38.84 30.56
C TYR A 15 68.26 -38.50 31.81
N VAL A 16 68.21 -37.21 32.17
CA VAL A 16 67.46 -36.72 33.33
C VAL A 16 66.02 -36.38 32.94
N VAL A 17 65.04 -36.78 33.74
CA VAL A 17 63.65 -36.33 33.62
C VAL A 17 63.28 -35.56 34.89
N LEU A 18 62.85 -34.31 34.73
CA LEU A 18 62.43 -33.43 35.82
C LEU A 18 60.93 -33.19 35.72
N GLU A 19 60.18 -33.58 36.74
CA GLU A 19 58.72 -33.47 36.79
C GLU A 19 58.24 -33.09 38.21
N ASN A 20 57.01 -32.60 38.33
CA ASN A 20 56.33 -32.25 39.57
C ASN A 20 56.99 -31.14 40.41
N THR A 21 57.94 -31.48 41.28
CA THR A 21 58.73 -30.53 42.09
C THR A 21 60.22 -30.84 42.01
N GLY A 22 60.62 -31.62 41.00
CA GLY A 22 62.01 -31.97 40.75
C GLY A 22 62.79 -30.77 40.25
N GLU A 23 63.86 -30.42 40.96
CA GLU A 23 64.78 -29.36 40.56
C GLU A 23 66.19 -29.93 40.38
N LEU A 24 66.85 -29.56 39.29
CA LEU A 24 68.26 -29.87 39.05
C LEU A 24 69.03 -28.57 38.87
N THR A 25 70.06 -28.35 39.69
CA THR A 25 71.04 -27.27 39.53
C THR A 25 72.35 -27.83 38.99
N VAL A 26 72.78 -27.33 37.83
CA VAL A 26 74.07 -27.62 37.19
C VAL A 26 75.03 -26.48 37.55
N VAL A 27 76.11 -26.81 38.27
CA VAL A 27 77.09 -25.81 38.76
C VAL A 27 78.33 -25.74 37.85
N ALA A 28 79.20 -24.77 38.11
CA ALA A 28 80.44 -24.55 37.36
C ALA A 28 81.22 -25.84 37.05
N LYS A 29 81.66 -25.98 35.78
CA LYS A 29 82.46 -27.10 35.28
C LYS A 29 81.77 -28.47 35.32
N THR A 30 80.45 -28.51 35.48
CA THR A 30 79.64 -29.73 35.35
C THR A 30 78.75 -29.68 34.11
N THR A 31 78.20 -30.83 33.70
CA THR A 31 77.38 -30.92 32.50
C THR A 31 76.10 -31.73 32.73
N ALA A 32 74.97 -31.29 32.16
CA ALA A 32 73.77 -32.13 32.04
C ALA A 32 73.41 -32.35 30.56
N LYS A 33 73.17 -33.60 30.16
CA LYS A 33 72.81 -33.97 28.79
C LYS A 33 71.50 -34.74 28.70
N ASN A 34 70.82 -34.63 27.57
CA ASN A 34 69.57 -35.35 27.27
C ASN A 34 68.53 -35.17 28.39
N THR A 35 68.26 -33.93 28.77
CA THR A 35 67.36 -33.61 29.88
C THR A 35 65.96 -33.29 29.38
N THR A 36 64.95 -33.99 29.87
CA THR A 36 63.54 -33.65 29.69
C THR A 36 63.02 -32.91 30.92
N VAL A 37 62.43 -31.74 30.72
CA VAL A 37 61.82 -30.94 31.79
C VAL A 37 60.32 -30.85 31.53
N ASP A 38 59.56 -31.60 32.33
CA ASP A 38 58.10 -31.71 32.30
C ASP A 38 57.45 -30.78 33.33
N ALA A 39 56.11 -30.79 33.37
CA ALA A 39 55.30 -29.96 34.24
C ALA A 39 55.80 -29.95 35.70
N GLY A 40 56.12 -28.76 36.21
CA GLY A 40 56.61 -28.53 37.57
C GLY A 40 58.09 -28.88 37.81
N GLY A 41 58.77 -29.47 36.82
CA GLY A 41 60.21 -29.66 36.83
C GLY A 41 60.97 -28.35 36.55
N LYS A 42 62.14 -28.18 37.18
CA LYS A 42 63.00 -27.01 36.98
C LYS A 42 64.46 -27.39 36.77
N LEU A 43 65.08 -26.92 35.69
CA LEU A 43 66.51 -27.02 35.43
C LEU A 43 67.16 -25.64 35.58
N ILE A 44 68.17 -25.54 36.45
CA ILE A 44 68.96 -24.32 36.66
C ILE A 44 70.39 -24.55 36.15
N VAL A 45 70.85 -23.72 35.23
CA VAL A 45 72.22 -23.76 34.66
C VAL A 45 72.99 -22.54 35.15
N GLN A 46 73.98 -22.75 36.01
CA GLN A 46 74.77 -21.66 36.60
C GLN A 46 75.95 -21.24 35.71
N LYS A 47 76.68 -20.20 36.15
CA LYS A 47 77.92 -19.76 35.54
C LYS A 47 78.92 -20.91 35.33
N GLU A 48 79.53 -20.96 34.14
CA GLU A 48 80.47 -22.01 33.71
C GLU A 48 79.88 -23.44 33.67
N ALA A 49 78.57 -23.60 33.87
CA ALA A 49 77.87 -24.87 33.68
C ALA A 49 77.44 -25.04 32.23
N LYS A 50 77.37 -26.29 31.76
CA LYS A 50 76.98 -26.61 30.38
C LYS A 50 75.81 -27.58 30.35
N THR A 51 74.94 -27.40 29.38
CA THR A 51 73.90 -28.38 29.05
C THR A 51 73.82 -28.60 27.55
N ASP A 52 73.46 -29.81 27.16
CA ASP A 52 73.38 -30.20 25.76
C ASP A 52 72.19 -31.15 25.54
N THR A 53 71.32 -30.82 24.60
CA THR A 53 70.04 -31.52 24.34
C THR A 53 69.08 -31.42 25.53
N ILE A 54 68.23 -30.40 25.50
CA ILE A 54 67.15 -30.20 26.50
C ILE A 54 65.82 -30.22 25.77
N ARG A 55 64.86 -31.02 26.24
CA ARG A 55 63.46 -30.94 25.81
C ARG A 55 62.64 -30.27 26.92
N LEU A 56 62.11 -29.09 26.64
CA LEU A 56 61.33 -28.29 27.60
C LEU A 56 59.84 -28.42 27.26
N ASN A 57 59.13 -29.26 28.00
CA ASN A 57 57.71 -29.55 27.79
C ASN A 57 56.82 -28.59 28.58
N ASN A 58 55.50 -28.66 28.34
CA ASN A 58 54.51 -27.81 28.99
C ASN A 58 54.62 -27.83 30.53
N GLY A 59 54.79 -26.66 31.13
CA GLY A 59 54.91 -26.45 32.57
C GLY A 59 56.31 -26.72 33.13
N GLY A 60 57.27 -27.16 32.30
CA GLY A 60 58.68 -27.26 32.68
C GLY A 60 59.39 -25.91 32.62
N VAL A 61 60.40 -25.71 33.46
CA VAL A 61 61.17 -24.46 33.55
C VAL A 61 62.66 -24.71 33.30
N LEU A 62 63.24 -23.96 32.37
CA LEU A 62 64.69 -23.83 32.18
C LEU A 62 65.13 -22.44 32.61
N GLU A 63 65.97 -22.34 33.65
CA GLU A 63 66.62 -21.12 34.09
C GLU A 63 68.11 -21.17 33.74
N VAL A 64 68.57 -20.25 32.90
CA VAL A 64 70.00 -20.11 32.57
C VAL A 64 70.51 -18.81 33.17
N GLN A 65 71.39 -18.93 34.16
CA GLN A 65 71.99 -17.80 34.85
C GLN A 65 73.19 -17.26 34.07
N ASP A 66 73.65 -16.05 34.44
CA ASP A 66 74.76 -15.38 33.78
C ASP A 66 76.02 -16.26 33.70
N GLY A 67 76.53 -16.46 32.48
CA GLY A 67 77.69 -17.32 32.22
C GLY A 67 77.38 -18.80 32.01
N GLY A 68 76.11 -19.21 32.02
CA GLY A 68 75.67 -20.58 31.72
C GLY A 68 75.49 -20.85 30.22
N GLU A 69 75.69 -22.11 29.82
CA GLU A 69 75.57 -22.57 28.42
C GLU A 69 74.49 -23.66 28.28
N ALA A 70 73.52 -23.47 27.39
CA ALA A 70 72.48 -24.44 27.05
C ALA A 70 72.31 -24.59 25.53
N LYS A 71 72.70 -25.74 24.98
CA LYS A 71 72.65 -26.02 23.55
C LYS A 71 71.63 -27.07 23.20
N HIS A 72 71.11 -26.98 21.97
CA HIS A 72 70.08 -27.87 21.45
C HIS A 72 68.84 -27.92 22.35
N VAL A 73 68.36 -26.75 22.76
CA VAL A 73 67.11 -26.62 23.52
C VAL A 73 65.93 -26.75 22.56
N GLU A 74 65.02 -27.68 22.82
CA GLU A 74 63.76 -27.85 22.09
C GLU A 74 62.62 -27.40 23.02
N GLN A 75 62.16 -26.16 22.85
CA GLN A 75 61.04 -25.61 23.60
C GLN A 75 59.73 -26.05 22.96
N GLN A 76 58.94 -26.84 23.68
CA GLN A 76 57.55 -27.13 23.29
C GLN A 76 56.62 -26.04 23.80
N SER A 77 55.40 -25.98 23.25
CA SER A 77 54.36 -25.09 23.77
C SER A 77 54.11 -25.35 25.27
N GLY A 78 54.08 -24.27 26.02
CA GLY A 78 54.00 -24.23 27.48
C GLY A 78 55.33 -24.40 28.22
N GLY A 79 56.45 -24.58 27.53
CA GLY A 79 57.77 -24.61 28.14
C GLY A 79 58.26 -23.20 28.53
N ALA A 80 58.73 -23.01 29.76
CA ALA A 80 59.15 -21.71 30.28
C ALA A 80 60.68 -21.54 30.28
N LEU A 81 61.18 -20.53 29.57
CA LEU A 81 62.59 -20.13 29.57
C LEU A 81 62.79 -18.87 30.43
N ILE A 82 63.73 -18.93 31.39
CA ILE A 82 64.16 -17.79 32.20
C ILE A 82 65.63 -17.50 31.88
N ALA A 83 65.92 -16.32 31.34
CA ALA A 83 67.27 -15.95 30.91
C ALA A 83 67.52 -14.44 30.92
N SER A 84 68.79 -14.05 30.73
CA SER A 84 69.19 -12.66 30.51
C SER A 84 70.17 -12.55 29.33
N THR A 85 70.19 -11.38 28.67
CA THR A 85 71.08 -11.12 27.51
C THR A 85 72.49 -10.68 27.93
N THR A 86 73.01 -11.17 29.04
CA THR A 86 74.38 -10.88 29.48
C THR A 86 75.40 -11.52 28.54
N SER A 87 76.59 -10.92 28.42
CA SER A 87 77.62 -11.37 27.47
C SER A 87 78.09 -12.83 27.67
N GLY A 88 77.94 -13.38 28.88
CA GLY A 88 78.33 -14.75 29.22
C GLY A 88 77.25 -15.80 28.98
N THR A 89 75.99 -15.41 28.74
CA THR A 89 74.88 -16.36 28.54
C THR A 89 74.88 -16.87 27.10
N LEU A 90 74.84 -18.20 26.94
CA LEU A 90 74.73 -18.86 25.62
C LEU A 90 73.57 -19.86 25.64
N ILE A 91 72.51 -19.58 24.91
CA ILE A 91 71.37 -20.48 24.69
C ILE A 91 71.12 -20.62 23.19
N GLU A 92 71.01 -21.84 22.68
CA GLU A 92 70.72 -22.10 21.26
C GLU A 92 69.75 -23.28 21.12
N GLY A 93 68.73 -23.15 20.27
CA GLY A 93 67.68 -24.15 20.15
C GLY A 93 66.60 -23.87 19.10
N THR A 94 65.53 -24.65 19.16
CA THR A 94 64.29 -24.48 18.39
C THR A 94 63.16 -24.12 19.35
N ASN A 95 62.41 -23.05 19.03
CA ASN A 95 61.32 -22.56 19.86
C ASN A 95 60.00 -23.31 19.59
N SER A 96 58.95 -22.99 20.36
CA SER A 96 57.63 -23.65 20.24
C SER A 96 56.88 -23.36 18.94
N TYR A 97 57.36 -22.42 18.12
CA TYR A 97 56.85 -22.11 16.78
C TYR A 97 57.67 -22.78 15.67
N GLY A 98 58.73 -23.51 16.01
CA GLY A 98 59.60 -24.21 15.06
C GLY A 98 60.76 -23.36 14.53
N ASP A 99 60.93 -22.13 14.99
CA ASP A 99 62.04 -21.27 14.58
C ASP A 99 63.30 -21.55 15.39
N VAL A 100 64.45 -21.36 14.76
CA VAL A 100 65.73 -21.34 15.47
C VAL A 100 65.80 -20.08 16.34
N PHE A 101 66.07 -20.24 17.63
CA PHE A 101 66.25 -19.15 18.58
C PHE A 101 67.63 -19.20 19.23
N TYR A 102 68.12 -18.04 19.66
CA TYR A 102 69.35 -17.96 20.44
C TYR A 102 69.37 -16.80 21.43
N ILE A 103 70.21 -16.94 22.46
CA ILE A 103 70.70 -15.86 23.32
C ILE A 103 72.22 -16.00 23.35
N ARG A 104 72.94 -15.09 22.68
CA ARG A 104 74.42 -15.12 22.62
C ARG A 104 74.96 -13.76 22.22
N ASN A 105 76.20 -13.45 22.60
CA ASN A 105 76.87 -12.19 22.23
C ASN A 105 76.02 -10.95 22.51
N SER A 106 75.33 -10.93 23.67
CA SER A 106 74.43 -9.83 24.05
C SER A 106 73.22 -9.62 23.12
N GLU A 107 72.82 -10.62 22.34
CA GLU A 107 71.60 -10.60 21.52
C GLU A 107 70.70 -11.81 21.83
N ALA A 108 69.42 -11.57 22.05
CA ALA A 108 68.36 -12.58 22.04
C ALA A 108 67.55 -12.49 20.74
N LYS A 109 67.31 -13.61 20.05
CA LYS A 109 66.54 -13.63 18.81
C LYS A 109 65.55 -14.79 18.78
N ASN A 110 64.32 -14.53 18.33
CA ASN A 110 63.22 -15.50 18.19
C ASN A 110 62.86 -16.20 19.51
N VAL A 111 63.06 -15.53 20.65
CA VAL A 111 62.78 -16.11 21.96
C VAL A 111 61.27 -16.14 22.20
N VAL A 112 60.75 -17.26 22.71
CA VAL A 112 59.35 -17.39 23.11
C VAL A 112 59.25 -17.42 24.63
N LEU A 113 58.46 -16.51 25.19
CA LEU A 113 58.21 -16.37 26.62
C LEU A 113 56.77 -16.73 26.90
N GLU A 114 56.56 -17.84 27.60
CA GLU A 114 55.24 -18.37 27.94
C GLU A 114 55.25 -18.96 29.35
N ASN A 115 54.08 -19.02 30.01
CA ASN A 115 53.94 -19.47 31.39
C ASN A 115 54.82 -18.64 32.35
N ALA A 116 55.82 -19.24 33.01
CA ALA A 116 56.73 -18.53 33.90
C ALA A 116 57.99 -18.01 33.18
N GLY A 117 58.00 -18.04 31.85
CA GLY A 117 59.13 -17.59 31.03
C GLY A 117 59.40 -16.09 31.21
N SER A 118 60.66 -15.75 31.40
CA SER A 118 61.10 -14.38 31.63
C SER A 118 62.42 -14.06 30.92
N LEU A 119 62.48 -12.92 30.24
CA LEU A 119 63.71 -12.42 29.63
C LEU A 119 64.07 -11.04 30.17
N THR A 120 65.26 -10.91 30.74
CA THR A 120 65.86 -9.61 31.04
C THR A 120 66.83 -9.19 29.93
N VAL A 121 66.49 -8.13 29.21
CA VAL A 121 67.39 -7.52 28.22
C VAL A 121 68.21 -6.45 28.91
N VAL A 122 69.47 -6.75 29.22
CA VAL A 122 70.35 -5.83 29.97
C VAL A 122 70.81 -4.65 29.11
N THR A 123 71.30 -3.59 29.75
CA THR A 123 71.82 -2.39 29.06
C THR A 123 72.94 -2.74 28.09
N GLY A 124 72.88 -2.16 26.88
CA GLY A 124 73.83 -2.43 25.79
C GLY A 124 73.55 -3.70 24.98
N SER A 125 72.58 -4.52 25.40
CA SER A 125 72.14 -5.73 24.70
C SER A 125 70.87 -5.48 23.88
N ARG A 126 70.55 -6.43 22.99
CA ARG A 126 69.35 -6.36 22.14
C ARG A 126 68.51 -7.64 22.18
N ALA A 127 67.19 -7.51 22.08
CA ALA A 127 66.27 -8.59 21.76
C ALA A 127 65.57 -8.34 20.41
N VAL A 128 65.27 -9.41 19.68
CA VAL A 128 64.74 -9.35 18.32
C VAL A 128 63.67 -10.42 18.15
N ASP A 129 62.50 -10.02 17.66
CA ASP A 129 61.42 -10.93 17.31
C ASP A 129 61.01 -11.84 18.48
N THR A 130 60.97 -11.28 19.69
CA THR A 130 60.51 -12.00 20.90
C THR A 130 59.00 -12.16 20.87
N ILE A 131 58.48 -13.37 21.08
CA ILE A 131 57.05 -13.63 21.24
C ILE A 131 56.74 -13.81 22.72
N ILE A 132 55.85 -13.00 23.26
CA ILE A 132 55.41 -13.06 24.65
C ILE A 132 53.96 -13.51 24.70
N ASN A 133 53.77 -14.76 25.11
CA ASN A 133 52.47 -15.39 25.32
C ASN A 133 52.00 -15.22 26.78
N ALA A 134 50.87 -15.85 27.11
CA ALA A 134 50.24 -15.73 28.43
C ALA A 134 51.23 -15.97 29.58
N ASN A 135 51.24 -15.03 30.53
CA ASN A 135 52.10 -14.98 31.72
C ASN A 135 53.61 -14.82 31.45
N GLY A 136 54.03 -14.86 30.18
CA GLY A 136 55.39 -14.51 29.79
C GLY A 136 55.72 -13.05 30.12
N LYS A 137 56.97 -12.80 30.50
CA LYS A 137 57.43 -11.47 30.89
C LYS A 137 58.74 -11.09 30.21
N MET A 138 58.85 -9.84 29.76
CA MET A 138 60.11 -9.28 29.28
C MET A 138 60.40 -7.94 29.95
N ASP A 139 61.56 -7.84 30.61
CA ASP A 139 62.07 -6.63 31.23
C ASP A 139 63.21 -6.07 30.39
N VAL A 140 63.04 -4.87 29.82
CA VAL A 140 63.97 -4.28 28.85
C VAL A 140 64.70 -3.08 29.45
N TYR A 141 66.00 -3.23 29.66
CA TYR A 141 66.95 -2.17 30.03
C TYR A 141 67.87 -1.77 28.87
N GLY A 142 67.90 -2.58 27.79
CA GLY A 142 68.64 -2.34 26.55
C GLY A 142 67.72 -1.93 25.41
N LYS A 143 67.74 -2.70 24.31
CA LYS A 143 66.88 -2.49 23.15
C LYS A 143 66.08 -3.74 22.79
N ASP A 144 64.81 -3.62 22.41
CA ASP A 144 64.07 -4.68 21.73
C ASP A 144 63.50 -4.20 20.39
N VAL A 145 63.37 -5.12 19.44
CA VAL A 145 62.81 -4.85 18.11
C VAL A 145 61.86 -5.98 17.72
N GLY A 146 60.64 -5.65 17.31
CA GLY A 146 59.70 -6.61 16.73
C GLY A 146 59.02 -7.54 17.74
N THR A 147 58.92 -7.14 19.01
CA THR A 147 58.27 -7.95 20.04
C THR A 147 56.77 -8.13 19.75
N VAL A 148 56.26 -9.36 19.82
CA VAL A 148 54.83 -9.67 19.72
C VAL A 148 54.27 -9.98 21.10
N LEU A 149 53.31 -9.18 21.57
CA LEU A 149 52.68 -9.34 22.88
C LEU A 149 51.27 -9.92 22.73
N ASN A 150 51.14 -11.23 22.87
CA ASN A 150 49.86 -11.91 22.85
C ASN A 150 49.13 -11.78 24.21
N SER A 151 47.88 -12.25 24.27
CA SER A 151 47.01 -12.16 25.45
C SER A 151 47.73 -12.53 26.76
N ALA A 152 47.67 -11.63 27.75
CA ALA A 152 48.31 -11.75 29.07
C ALA A 152 49.85 -11.85 29.07
N GLY A 153 50.52 -11.64 27.93
CA GLY A 153 51.96 -11.40 27.87
C GLY A 153 52.29 -9.97 28.32
N THR A 154 53.42 -9.80 29.00
CA THR A 154 53.83 -8.49 29.56
C THR A 154 55.23 -8.08 29.12
N GLN A 155 55.38 -6.81 28.77
CA GLN A 155 56.67 -6.20 28.49
C GLN A 155 56.81 -4.89 29.26
N THR A 156 57.96 -4.68 29.90
CA THR A 156 58.28 -3.41 30.57
C THR A 156 59.54 -2.82 29.97
N ILE A 157 59.44 -1.60 29.44
CA ILE A 157 60.54 -0.82 28.88
C ILE A 157 61.02 0.16 29.94
N TYR A 158 62.17 -0.09 30.55
CA TYR A 158 62.72 0.74 31.63
C TYR A 158 63.34 2.03 31.10
N ALA A 159 63.64 2.96 32.01
CA ALA A 159 64.28 4.23 31.67
C ALA A 159 65.57 4.02 30.87
N SER A 160 65.77 4.83 29.82
CA SER A 160 66.87 4.72 28.84
C SER A 160 66.83 3.51 27.90
N ALA A 161 65.86 2.60 28.04
CA ALA A 161 65.65 1.51 27.09
C ALA A 161 64.83 1.94 25.88
N THR A 162 64.91 1.18 24.78
CA THR A 162 64.14 1.43 23.55
C THR A 162 63.45 0.17 23.05
N SER A 163 62.15 0.27 22.77
CA SER A 163 61.39 -0.74 22.03
C SER A 163 61.02 -0.21 20.65
N GLU A 164 61.22 -1.00 19.60
CA GLU A 164 60.85 -0.62 18.24
C GLU A 164 59.90 -1.67 17.65
N LYS A 165 58.81 -1.22 17.02
CA LYS A 165 57.89 -2.09 16.26
C LYS A 165 57.23 -3.20 17.09
N ALA A 166 56.95 -2.95 18.35
CA ALA A 166 56.16 -3.88 19.16
C ALA A 166 54.75 -4.05 18.56
N ASN A 167 54.28 -5.29 18.46
CA ASN A 167 52.91 -5.60 18.04
C ASN A 167 52.13 -6.16 19.22
N ILE A 168 51.17 -5.38 19.73
CA ILE A 168 50.40 -5.67 20.93
C ILE A 168 49.05 -6.26 20.49
N LYS A 169 48.84 -7.54 20.82
CA LYS A 169 47.71 -8.40 20.44
C LYS A 169 47.06 -9.03 21.69
N GLY A 170 46.61 -8.17 22.60
CA GLY A 170 45.95 -8.57 23.86
C GLY A 170 46.90 -8.61 25.06
N GLY A 171 48.20 -8.45 24.84
CA GLY A 171 49.18 -8.27 25.91
C GLY A 171 49.25 -6.83 26.41
N LYS A 172 50.22 -6.58 27.30
CA LYS A 172 50.44 -5.29 27.94
C LYS A 172 51.89 -4.84 27.82
N GLN A 173 52.10 -3.64 27.29
CA GLN A 173 53.41 -2.97 27.28
C GLN A 173 53.38 -1.76 28.23
N THR A 174 54.31 -1.70 29.18
CA THR A 174 54.52 -0.53 30.04
C THR A 174 55.81 0.18 29.64
N VAL A 175 55.76 1.49 29.41
CA VAL A 175 56.85 2.29 28.84
C VAL A 175 57.28 3.39 29.81
N TYR A 176 58.42 3.17 30.47
CA TYR A 176 59.19 4.17 31.21
C TYR A 176 60.36 4.75 30.37
N GLY A 177 60.75 4.06 29.29
CA GLY A 177 61.77 4.48 28.33
C GLY A 177 61.18 5.08 27.05
N LEU A 178 61.65 4.63 25.88
CA LEU A 178 61.13 5.03 24.57
C LEU A 178 60.52 3.83 23.84
N ALA A 179 59.32 3.96 23.28
CA ALA A 179 58.77 2.98 22.33
C ALA A 179 58.43 3.66 20.99
N THR A 180 58.86 3.09 19.87
CA THR A 180 58.62 3.67 18.53
C THR A 180 57.91 2.67 17.61
N GLU A 181 57.04 3.19 16.74
CA GLU A 181 56.34 2.40 15.72
C GLU A 181 55.53 1.22 16.28
N ALA A 182 55.02 1.34 17.52
CA ALA A 182 54.20 0.31 18.13
C ALA A 182 52.85 0.17 17.39
N ASN A 183 52.40 -1.06 17.20
CA ASN A 183 51.08 -1.38 16.64
C ASN A 183 50.22 -1.98 17.75
N ILE A 184 49.12 -1.31 18.10
CA ILE A 184 48.14 -1.79 19.10
C ILE A 184 46.94 -2.35 18.34
N GLU A 185 46.97 -3.64 18.02
CA GLU A 185 45.86 -4.35 17.38
C GLU A 185 44.77 -4.68 18.41
N SER A 186 45.18 -5.14 19.60
CA SER A 186 44.34 -5.36 20.78
C SER A 186 45.21 -5.31 22.05
N GLY A 187 44.65 -5.14 23.24
CA GLY A 187 45.43 -5.02 24.48
C GLY A 187 45.80 -3.58 24.83
N GLU A 188 46.88 -3.38 25.60
CA GLU A 188 47.18 -2.11 26.27
C GLU A 188 48.65 -1.69 26.15
N GLN A 189 48.88 -0.41 25.84
CA GLN A 189 50.17 0.26 26.05
C GLN A 189 50.00 1.35 27.11
N ILE A 190 50.78 1.29 28.20
CA ILE A 190 50.83 2.34 29.23
C ILE A 190 52.13 3.11 29.06
N VAL A 191 52.02 4.41 28.79
CA VAL A 191 53.14 5.36 28.74
C VAL A 191 53.19 6.07 30.10
N ASP A 192 54.12 5.66 30.95
CA ASP A 192 54.23 6.06 32.35
C ASP A 192 55.59 6.73 32.60
N GLY A 193 55.65 8.06 32.52
CA GLY A 193 56.91 8.83 32.58
C GLY A 193 57.88 8.66 31.40
N GLY A 194 57.64 7.69 30.52
CA GLY A 194 58.38 7.46 29.26
C GLY A 194 57.80 8.23 28.07
N SER A 195 58.24 7.87 26.86
CA SER A 195 57.76 8.46 25.62
C SER A 195 57.45 7.42 24.53
N THR A 196 56.50 7.74 23.65
CA THR A 196 56.22 6.97 22.44
C THR A 196 56.22 7.87 21.20
N ASP A 197 56.64 7.34 20.06
CA ASP A 197 56.58 8.02 18.76
C ASP A 197 56.00 7.10 17.69
N LYS A 198 55.07 7.62 16.87
CA LYS A 198 54.42 6.90 15.75
C LYS A 198 53.70 5.62 16.19
N THR A 199 52.96 5.70 17.29
CA THR A 199 52.11 4.57 17.71
C THR A 199 50.87 4.50 16.82
N HIS A 200 50.51 3.30 16.35
CA HIS A 200 49.30 3.05 15.56
C HIS A 200 48.29 2.27 16.40
N ILE A 201 47.15 2.89 16.71
CA ILE A 201 46.05 2.25 17.43
C ILE A 201 45.01 1.76 16.40
N LYS A 202 44.84 0.43 16.33
CA LYS A 202 43.92 -0.28 15.41
C LYS A 202 42.87 -1.10 16.16
N GLY A 203 42.71 -0.86 17.47
CA GLY A 203 41.70 -1.51 18.29
C GLY A 203 41.89 -1.31 19.79
N GLY A 204 43.05 -1.67 20.34
CA GLY A 204 43.30 -1.60 21.79
C GLY A 204 43.41 -0.18 22.38
N THR A 205 44.06 -0.07 23.54
CA THR A 205 44.16 1.18 24.30
C THR A 205 45.60 1.64 24.48
N GLN A 206 45.87 2.93 24.25
CA GLN A 206 47.07 3.60 24.74
C GLN A 206 46.70 4.54 25.90
N THR A 207 47.27 4.32 27.08
CA THR A 207 47.09 5.18 28.26
C THR A 207 48.35 6.00 28.50
N VAL A 208 48.24 7.32 28.54
CA VAL A 208 49.35 8.25 28.75
C VAL A 208 49.17 8.95 30.09
N GLN A 209 50.12 8.78 31.02
CA GLN A 209 49.98 9.23 32.41
C GLN A 209 51.32 9.61 33.04
N ASN A 210 51.28 10.29 34.19
CA ASN A 210 52.45 10.58 35.03
C ASN A 210 53.66 11.14 34.24
N TYR A 211 53.46 12.23 33.49
CA TYR A 211 54.48 12.85 32.65
C TYR A 211 54.91 12.03 31.43
N GLY A 212 54.20 10.94 31.12
CA GLY A 212 54.35 10.21 29.87
C GLY A 212 53.99 11.08 28.66
N LYS A 213 54.71 10.90 27.55
CA LYS A 213 54.51 11.67 26.32
C LYS A 213 54.29 10.77 25.10
N ALA A 214 53.11 10.83 24.48
CA ALA A 214 52.82 10.18 23.20
C ALA A 214 52.92 11.19 22.05
N ILE A 215 53.68 10.87 21.01
CA ILE A 215 53.94 11.75 19.87
C ILE A 215 53.52 11.05 18.58
N ASN A 216 52.83 11.78 17.70
CA ASN A 216 52.39 11.30 16.38
C ASN A 216 51.60 9.99 16.44
N THR A 217 50.61 9.89 17.34
CA THR A 217 49.78 8.69 17.44
C THR A 217 48.70 8.69 16.36
N ASP A 218 48.66 7.65 15.54
CA ASP A 218 47.59 7.40 14.56
C ASP A 218 46.49 6.54 15.19
N ILE A 219 45.30 7.11 15.39
CA ILE A 219 44.14 6.44 15.97
C ILE A 219 43.14 6.10 14.86
N VAL A 220 43.30 4.90 14.30
CA VAL A 220 42.42 4.38 13.24
C VAL A 220 41.15 3.79 13.85
N SER A 221 41.30 3.11 14.98
CA SER A 221 40.22 2.60 15.83
C SER A 221 40.77 2.41 17.25
N GLY A 222 39.92 2.07 18.21
CA GLY A 222 40.35 1.96 19.61
C GLY A 222 40.44 3.29 20.33
N LEU A 223 41.29 3.36 21.35
CA LEU A 223 41.26 4.45 22.34
C LEU A 223 42.66 4.95 22.73
N GLN A 224 42.86 6.26 22.70
CA GLN A 224 43.95 6.92 23.43
C GLN A 224 43.37 7.65 24.65
N GLN A 225 43.80 7.29 25.85
CA GLN A 225 43.43 7.98 27.10
C GLN A 225 44.60 8.80 27.60
N ILE A 226 44.38 10.10 27.76
CA ILE A 226 45.34 11.00 28.39
C ILE A 226 44.84 11.27 29.81
N MET A 227 45.60 10.78 30.78
CA MET A 227 45.33 10.91 32.20
C MET A 227 46.05 12.13 32.77
N ALA A 228 45.89 12.37 34.07
CA ALA A 228 46.56 13.46 34.77
C ALA A 228 48.07 13.47 34.50
N ASN A 229 48.58 14.66 34.15
CA ASN A 229 49.98 14.92 33.78
C ASN A 229 50.49 14.17 32.54
N GLY A 230 49.64 13.45 31.80
CA GLY A 230 50.00 12.87 30.51
C GLY A 230 49.93 13.90 29.38
N THR A 231 50.74 13.74 28.33
CA THR A 231 50.71 14.60 27.15
C THR A 231 50.67 13.80 25.85
N ALA A 232 49.72 14.09 24.97
CA ALA A 232 49.70 13.60 23.60
C ALA A 232 49.91 14.77 22.62
N GLU A 233 50.85 14.63 21.69
CA GLU A 233 51.20 15.67 20.71
C GLU A 233 51.08 15.13 19.28
N GLY A 234 50.29 15.80 18.45
CA GLY A 234 50.14 15.48 17.03
C GLY A 234 49.37 14.19 16.74
N SER A 235 48.41 13.81 17.60
CA SER A 235 47.56 12.63 17.33
C SER A 235 46.66 12.86 16.11
N ILE A 236 46.54 11.86 15.23
CA ILE A 236 45.62 11.87 14.08
C ILE A 236 44.48 10.89 14.35
N ILE A 237 43.24 11.38 14.38
CA ILE A 237 42.05 10.61 14.79
C ILE A 237 41.16 10.37 13.56
N ASN A 238 41.23 9.16 12.98
CA ASN A 238 40.57 8.78 11.72
C ASN A 238 39.39 7.79 11.89
N GLY A 239 38.94 7.54 13.13
CA GLY A 239 37.87 6.59 13.41
C GLY A 239 37.78 6.14 14.87
N GLY A 240 38.91 6.12 15.59
CA GLY A 240 38.91 5.83 17.03
C GLY A 240 38.63 7.05 17.89
N SER A 241 38.93 6.93 19.18
CA SER A 241 38.67 7.97 20.17
C SER A 241 39.95 8.43 20.87
N GLN A 242 40.09 9.74 21.06
CA GLN A 242 41.03 10.34 22.00
C GLN A 242 40.22 10.93 23.16
N VAL A 243 40.52 10.51 24.39
CA VAL A 243 39.87 11.00 25.62
C VAL A 243 40.89 11.75 26.45
N VAL A 244 40.62 13.02 26.74
CA VAL A 244 41.43 13.86 27.61
C VAL A 244 40.72 13.99 28.96
N ASN A 245 41.26 13.33 29.98
CA ASN A 245 40.73 13.36 31.34
C ASN A 245 41.25 14.58 32.13
N GLU A 246 40.77 14.73 33.37
CA GLU A 246 41.22 15.78 34.30
C GLU A 246 42.75 15.81 34.40
N GLY A 247 43.33 16.99 34.15
CA GLY A 247 44.77 17.23 34.19
C GLY A 247 45.57 16.64 33.01
N GLY A 248 44.92 16.04 32.02
CA GLY A 248 45.56 15.59 30.78
C GLY A 248 45.68 16.69 29.72
N LEU A 249 46.68 16.58 28.84
CA LEU A 249 46.93 17.53 27.75
C LEU A 249 47.03 16.84 26.38
N ALA A 250 46.20 17.27 25.42
CA ALA A 250 46.35 16.97 24.00
C ALA A 250 46.76 18.23 23.23
N GLU A 251 47.79 18.15 22.39
CA GLU A 251 48.27 19.26 21.57
C GLU A 251 48.27 18.87 20.10
N ASN A 252 47.76 19.76 19.24
CA ASN A 252 47.79 19.64 17.79
C ASN A 252 47.11 18.37 17.26
N SER A 253 46.06 17.89 17.93
CA SER A 253 45.28 16.76 17.44
C SER A 253 44.56 17.11 16.13
N VAL A 254 44.61 16.20 15.16
CA VAL A 254 43.86 16.29 13.90
C VAL A 254 42.64 15.38 13.98
N LEU A 255 41.46 15.97 13.95
CA LEU A 255 40.17 15.29 14.13
C LEU A 255 39.47 15.13 12.77
N ASN A 256 39.63 13.96 12.16
CA ASN A 256 39.11 13.64 10.84
C ASN A 256 37.74 12.94 10.91
N ASP A 257 37.18 12.62 9.75
CA ASP A 257 35.92 11.90 9.62
C ASP A 257 35.92 10.57 10.39
N GLY A 258 34.83 10.29 11.10
CA GLY A 258 34.69 9.15 12.02
C GLY A 258 35.48 9.24 13.33
N GLY A 259 36.43 10.17 13.46
CA GLY A 259 37.21 10.36 14.69
C GLY A 259 36.42 11.09 15.78
N THR A 260 36.67 10.74 17.04
CA THR A 260 36.10 11.44 18.21
C THR A 260 37.18 11.95 19.15
N LEU A 261 37.09 13.24 19.54
CA LEU A 261 37.87 13.84 20.61
C LEU A 261 36.94 14.18 21.78
N ASP A 262 37.07 13.48 22.91
CA ASP A 262 36.32 13.70 24.15
C ASP A 262 37.21 14.45 25.17
N VAL A 263 36.92 15.73 25.39
CA VAL A 263 37.60 16.56 26.39
C VAL A 263 36.70 16.73 27.60
N ARG A 264 37.08 16.07 28.70
CA ARG A 264 36.30 16.04 29.93
C ARG A 264 36.55 17.29 30.77
N GLU A 265 35.77 17.42 31.85
CA GLU A 265 35.98 18.46 32.85
C GLU A 265 37.46 18.50 33.28
N LYS A 266 38.02 19.70 33.30
CA LYS A 266 39.43 20.00 33.59
C LYS A 266 40.48 19.28 32.73
N GLY A 267 40.08 18.74 31.58
CA GLY A 267 41.00 18.34 30.52
C GLY A 267 41.43 19.53 29.65
N SER A 268 42.54 19.41 28.94
CA SER A 268 43.04 20.45 28.03
C SER A 268 43.37 19.89 26.64
N ALA A 269 42.83 20.49 25.58
CA ALA A 269 43.15 20.17 24.19
C ALA A 269 43.40 21.45 23.38
N THR A 270 44.59 21.63 22.81
CA THR A 270 44.98 22.87 22.11
C THR A 270 45.43 22.61 20.68
N GLY A 271 45.22 23.60 19.80
CA GLY A 271 45.66 23.51 18.40
C GLY A 271 44.91 22.47 17.56
N ILE A 272 43.69 22.09 17.96
CA ILE A 272 42.89 21.07 17.26
C ILE A 272 42.64 21.50 15.81
N GLN A 273 42.82 20.59 14.86
CA GLN A 273 42.39 20.76 13.47
C GLN A 273 41.15 19.89 13.23
N GLN A 274 39.96 20.50 13.23
CA GLN A 274 38.69 19.79 13.11
C GLN A 274 38.20 19.77 11.66
N SER A 275 38.06 18.58 11.08
CA SER A 275 37.36 18.37 9.80
C SER A 275 35.85 18.64 9.94
N SER A 276 35.13 18.84 8.83
CA SER A 276 33.68 19.09 8.87
C SER A 276 32.84 17.92 9.41
N GLN A 277 33.44 16.72 9.52
CA GLN A 277 32.77 15.49 9.94
C GLN A 277 33.38 14.89 11.23
N GLY A 278 34.37 15.56 11.84
CA GLY A 278 35.03 15.11 13.07
C GLY A 278 34.22 15.47 14.31
N ALA A 279 34.05 14.52 15.23
CA ALA A 279 33.20 14.67 16.42
C ALA A 279 33.99 15.23 17.61
N LEU A 280 33.72 16.49 17.97
CA LEU A 280 34.21 17.09 19.21
C LEU A 280 33.16 16.89 20.31
N VAL A 281 33.54 16.20 21.39
CA VAL A 281 32.75 16.05 22.61
C VAL A 281 33.46 16.85 23.70
N ALA A 282 32.82 17.88 24.24
CA ALA A 282 33.42 18.75 25.23
C ALA A 282 32.39 19.34 26.19
N THR A 283 32.88 19.85 27.31
CA THR A 283 32.12 20.62 28.30
C THR A 283 32.76 21.98 28.50
N THR A 284 31.96 23.01 28.81
CA THR A 284 32.49 24.35 29.17
C THR A 284 33.36 24.34 30.43
N ARG A 285 33.34 23.25 31.21
CA ARG A 285 34.22 23.02 32.37
C ARG A 285 35.56 22.36 32.02
N ALA A 286 35.86 22.14 30.74
CA ALA A 286 37.20 21.82 30.31
C ALA A 286 38.14 22.98 30.67
N THR A 287 39.40 22.69 31.00
CA THR A 287 40.38 23.74 31.33
C THR A 287 40.64 24.64 30.13
N ARG A 288 40.80 24.01 28.95
CA ARG A 288 41.02 24.72 27.69
C ARG A 288 40.76 23.82 26.49
N VAL A 289 39.96 24.27 25.55
CA VAL A 289 39.80 23.63 24.23
C VAL A 289 40.03 24.70 23.17
N THR A 290 40.97 24.53 22.25
CA THR A 290 41.19 25.52 21.17
C THR A 290 41.53 24.83 19.86
N GLY A 291 41.07 25.39 18.75
CA GLY A 291 41.33 24.82 17.44
C GLY A 291 40.83 25.65 16.28
N THR A 292 40.95 25.09 15.09
CA THR A 292 40.47 25.64 13.82
C THR A 292 39.62 24.59 13.11
N ARG A 293 38.47 25.02 12.60
CA ARG A 293 37.54 24.22 11.80
C ARG A 293 38.03 24.12 10.35
N ALA A 294 37.47 23.18 9.59
CA ALA A 294 37.75 23.00 8.16
C ALA A 294 37.45 24.25 7.30
N ASP A 295 36.52 25.11 7.74
CA ASP A 295 36.17 26.39 7.10
C ASP A 295 37.12 27.55 7.48
N GLY A 296 38.15 27.27 8.29
CA GLY A 296 39.14 28.26 8.74
C GLY A 296 38.72 29.06 9.97
N VAL A 297 37.53 28.83 10.54
CA VAL A 297 37.06 29.54 11.74
C VAL A 297 37.74 28.97 12.98
N ALA A 298 38.35 29.84 13.78
CA ALA A 298 38.88 29.48 15.09
C ALA A 298 37.75 29.30 16.12
N PHE A 299 37.89 28.29 16.96
CA PHE A 299 36.95 27.99 18.05
C PHE A 299 37.69 27.83 19.38
N SER A 300 36.99 28.08 20.48
CA SER A 300 37.57 27.94 21.82
C SER A 300 36.54 27.57 22.89
N ILE A 301 37.04 26.92 23.95
CA ILE A 301 36.43 26.79 25.27
C ILE A 301 37.50 27.25 26.27
N GLU A 302 37.32 28.44 26.81
CA GLU A 302 38.26 29.08 27.72
C GLU A 302 37.47 29.90 28.73
N GLN A 303 37.92 29.93 30.00
CA GLN A 303 37.33 30.77 31.05
C GLN A 303 35.80 30.56 31.18
N ASP A 304 35.36 29.30 31.21
CA ASP A 304 33.94 28.92 31.30
C ASP A 304 33.06 29.46 30.13
N ALA A 305 33.65 29.72 28.95
CA ALA A 305 32.93 30.18 27.76
C ALA A 305 33.35 29.42 26.50
N ALA A 306 32.36 28.90 25.76
CA ALA A 306 32.54 28.26 24.45
C ALA A 306 32.22 29.23 23.30
N ASN A 307 33.02 29.25 22.23
CA ASN A 307 32.85 30.14 21.09
C ASN A 307 33.11 29.41 19.75
N ASN A 308 32.21 29.59 18.78
CA ASN A 308 32.28 29.06 17.40
C ASN A 308 32.40 27.53 17.28
N ILE A 309 31.97 26.78 18.30
CA ILE A 309 32.07 25.32 18.32
C ILE A 309 31.27 24.71 17.16
N LEU A 310 31.86 23.74 16.45
CA LEU A 310 31.19 22.93 15.44
C LEU A 310 30.86 21.55 16.03
N LEU A 311 29.58 21.19 15.99
CA LEU A 311 29.07 19.90 16.45
C LEU A 311 28.47 19.14 15.26
N ALA A 312 29.05 18.00 14.92
CA ALA A 312 28.59 17.12 13.84
C ALA A 312 28.88 15.66 14.21
N ASN A 313 28.14 14.71 13.63
CA ASN A 313 28.43 13.26 13.72
C ASN A 313 28.70 12.70 15.12
N GLY A 314 27.86 13.04 16.09
CA GLY A 314 28.01 12.62 17.49
C GLY A 314 28.82 13.60 18.34
N GLY A 315 29.29 14.72 17.78
CA GLY A 315 29.84 15.83 18.55
C GLY A 315 28.81 16.40 19.54
N VAL A 316 29.25 16.65 20.77
CA VAL A 316 28.38 17.17 21.84
C VAL A 316 29.09 18.29 22.59
N LEU A 317 28.40 19.42 22.77
CA LEU A 317 28.81 20.45 23.72
C LEU A 317 27.84 20.46 24.89
N THR A 318 28.33 20.22 26.11
CA THR A 318 27.58 20.50 27.33
C THR A 318 27.98 21.88 27.85
N VAL A 319 27.03 22.81 27.83
CA VAL A 319 27.16 24.14 28.44
C VAL A 319 26.69 24.02 29.88
N GLU A 320 27.64 23.93 30.80
CA GLU A 320 27.39 23.67 32.23
C GLU A 320 26.79 24.88 32.95
N SER A 321 26.20 24.64 34.12
CA SER A 321 25.61 25.68 34.97
C SER A 321 26.57 26.85 35.19
N ASP A 322 26.06 28.08 35.13
CA ASP A 322 26.80 29.34 35.31
C ASP A 322 27.91 29.58 34.25
N THR A 323 27.83 28.91 33.09
CA THR A 323 28.76 29.07 31.96
C THR A 323 28.03 29.50 30.68
N THR A 324 28.77 29.82 29.62
CA THR A 324 28.17 30.32 28.37
C THR A 324 28.68 29.63 27.10
N SER A 325 27.85 29.61 26.06
CA SER A 325 28.28 29.33 24.68
C SER A 325 27.81 30.42 23.72
N ALA A 326 28.59 30.66 22.67
CA ALA A 326 28.25 31.62 21.63
C ALA A 326 28.59 31.07 20.24
N LYS A 327 27.66 31.29 19.29
CA LYS A 327 27.83 30.97 17.86
C LYS A 327 28.15 29.49 17.59
N THR A 328 27.60 28.60 18.42
CA THR A 328 27.69 27.15 18.19
C THR A 328 26.96 26.80 16.90
N GLN A 329 27.60 26.04 16.01
CA GLN A 329 26.96 25.45 14.83
C GLN A 329 26.71 23.98 15.07
N VAL A 330 25.45 23.57 15.05
CA VAL A 330 25.03 22.19 15.30
C VAL A 330 24.48 21.61 14.00
N ASN A 331 25.29 20.77 13.38
CA ASN A 331 24.95 20.07 12.15
C ASN A 331 24.33 18.69 12.45
N ALA A 332 23.93 17.96 11.42
CA ALA A 332 23.40 16.61 11.52
C ALA A 332 24.22 15.71 12.46
N GLY A 333 23.52 15.07 13.40
CA GLY A 333 24.11 14.20 14.42
C GLY A 333 24.84 14.92 15.56
N GLY A 334 25.00 16.25 15.52
CA GLY A 334 25.55 17.05 16.61
C GLY A 334 24.49 17.43 17.65
N ARG A 335 24.92 17.71 18.89
CA ARG A 335 24.01 18.17 19.95
C ARG A 335 24.63 19.21 20.89
N GLU A 336 23.96 20.34 21.09
CA GLU A 336 24.28 21.28 22.17
C GLU A 336 23.30 21.07 23.35
N ILE A 337 23.83 20.92 24.56
CA ILE A 337 23.03 20.75 25.78
C ILE A 337 23.29 21.96 26.67
N VAL A 338 22.27 22.80 26.85
CA VAL A 338 22.35 24.02 27.67
C VAL A 338 21.74 23.73 29.03
N LYS A 339 22.58 23.51 30.06
CA LYS A 339 22.14 23.17 31.41
C LYS A 339 21.45 24.33 32.12
N THR A 340 20.70 24.03 33.18
CA THR A 340 20.08 25.04 34.04
C THR A 340 21.11 26.09 34.49
N LYS A 341 20.74 27.38 34.44
CA LYS A 341 21.63 28.54 34.66
C LYS A 341 22.76 28.75 33.64
N ALA A 342 22.88 27.92 32.61
CA ALA A 342 23.76 28.19 31.48
C ALA A 342 23.09 29.12 30.46
N THR A 343 23.88 29.78 29.61
CA THR A 343 23.36 30.61 28.51
C THR A 343 24.05 30.29 27.19
N ALA A 344 23.27 29.91 26.17
CA ALA A 344 23.73 29.80 24.79
C ALA A 344 23.24 31.00 23.97
N THR A 345 24.09 31.61 23.13
CA THR A 345 23.71 32.75 22.28
C THR A 345 24.10 32.52 20.81
N GLY A 346 23.16 32.73 19.89
CA GLY A 346 23.44 32.68 18.46
C GLY A 346 23.72 31.27 17.93
N THR A 347 23.16 30.24 18.56
CA THR A 347 23.28 28.86 18.08
C THR A 347 22.57 28.71 16.72
N MET A 348 23.22 28.05 15.77
CA MET A 348 22.64 27.72 14.46
C MET A 348 22.46 26.21 14.33
N LEU A 349 21.23 25.76 14.12
CA LEU A 349 20.87 24.35 13.99
C LEU A 349 20.57 24.01 12.53
N THR A 350 21.35 23.11 11.93
CA THR A 350 21.19 22.65 10.54
C THR A 350 21.25 21.12 10.50
N GLY A 351 20.13 20.47 10.84
CA GLY A 351 20.05 19.01 11.04
C GLY A 351 20.40 18.51 12.44
N GLY A 352 20.96 19.36 13.30
CA GLY A 352 21.37 19.04 14.67
C GLY A 352 20.34 19.45 15.74
N GLU A 353 20.65 19.13 17.00
CA GLU A 353 19.74 19.37 18.13
C GLU A 353 20.33 20.32 19.18
N GLN A 354 19.50 21.22 19.71
CA GLN A 354 19.78 21.94 20.96
C GLN A 354 18.74 21.58 22.03
N ILE A 355 19.21 21.12 23.19
CA ILE A 355 18.37 20.87 24.36
C ILE A 355 18.59 22.00 25.36
N VAL A 356 17.52 22.71 25.73
CA VAL A 356 17.57 23.91 26.55
C VAL A 356 16.91 23.66 27.91
N GLU A 357 17.72 23.43 28.95
CA GLU A 357 17.32 23.44 30.38
C GLU A 357 17.65 24.79 31.05
N GLY A 358 18.51 25.60 30.42
CA GLY A 358 18.90 26.96 30.83
C GLY A 358 18.29 28.02 29.92
N VAL A 359 19.12 28.94 29.42
CA VAL A 359 18.69 30.02 28.51
C VAL A 359 19.33 29.85 27.14
N ALA A 360 18.54 29.88 26.07
CA ALA A 360 19.02 29.95 24.69
C ALA A 360 18.52 31.25 24.03
N ASN A 361 19.44 32.10 23.58
CA ASN A 361 19.11 33.40 22.99
C ASN A 361 19.53 33.42 21.52
N GLU A 362 18.69 33.98 20.65
CA GLU A 362 18.98 34.18 19.22
C GLU A 362 19.32 32.87 18.48
N THR A 363 18.64 31.78 18.83
CA THR A 363 18.82 30.50 18.13
C THR A 363 18.17 30.56 16.75
N THR A 364 18.90 30.13 15.71
CA THR A 364 18.37 29.98 14.35
C THR A 364 18.22 28.50 14.02
N ILE A 365 17.00 28.08 13.71
CA ILE A 365 16.66 26.69 13.39
C ILE A 365 16.39 26.58 11.89
N ASN A 366 17.28 25.90 11.16
CA ASN A 366 17.15 25.63 9.74
C ASN A 366 16.64 24.20 9.50
N ASP A 367 16.58 23.79 8.23
CA ASP A 367 16.13 22.46 7.80
C ASP A 367 16.74 21.32 8.62
N GLY A 368 15.88 20.45 9.15
CA GLY A 368 16.21 19.34 10.04
C GLY A 368 16.74 19.71 11.44
N GLY A 369 16.94 21.01 11.72
CA GLY A 369 17.35 21.48 13.04
C GLY A 369 16.21 21.39 14.06
N ILE A 370 16.55 21.07 15.31
CA ILE A 370 15.56 20.91 16.40
C ILE A 370 16.04 21.65 17.64
N GLN A 371 15.26 22.63 18.12
CA GLN A 371 15.42 23.19 19.46
C GLN A 371 14.34 22.61 20.38
N THR A 372 14.76 21.98 21.47
CA THR A 372 13.86 21.46 22.51
C THR A 372 14.02 22.31 23.78
N VAL A 373 13.00 23.11 24.09
CA VAL A 373 12.91 23.85 25.36
C VAL A 373 12.30 22.94 26.40
N SER A 374 13.12 22.56 27.38
CA SER A 374 12.74 21.65 28.46
C SER A 374 12.02 22.41 29.59
N ALA A 375 11.51 21.69 30.59
CA ALA A 375 10.89 22.30 31.75
C ALA A 375 11.84 23.29 32.44
N ASN A 376 11.36 24.51 32.68
CA ASN A 376 12.12 25.66 33.20
C ASN A 376 13.23 26.20 32.28
N GLY A 377 13.35 25.68 31.06
CA GLY A 377 14.20 26.27 30.03
C GLY A 377 13.55 27.50 29.41
N GLU A 378 14.37 28.44 28.95
CA GLU A 378 13.92 29.68 28.31
C GLU A 378 14.63 29.89 26.96
N ALA A 379 13.85 29.94 25.89
CA ALA A 379 14.31 30.35 24.57
C ALA A 379 13.84 31.79 24.26
N VAL A 380 14.73 32.64 23.76
CA VAL A 380 14.42 34.04 23.46
C VAL A 380 14.92 34.36 22.05
N LYS A 381 14.08 35.03 21.25
CA LYS A 381 14.40 35.42 19.86
C LYS A 381 14.78 34.24 18.95
N THR A 382 14.15 33.09 19.16
CA THR A 382 14.33 31.95 18.25
C THR A 382 13.75 32.28 16.87
N THR A 383 14.55 32.11 15.82
CA THR A 383 14.09 32.16 14.42
C THR A 383 13.96 30.73 13.89
N ILE A 384 12.77 30.36 13.43
CA ILE A 384 12.49 29.04 12.85
C ILE A 384 12.27 29.22 11.35
N ASN A 385 13.13 28.61 10.55
CA ASN A 385 13.06 28.62 9.09
C ASN A 385 12.37 27.36 8.56
N GLU A 386 12.16 27.31 7.24
CA GLU A 386 11.60 26.14 6.56
C GLU A 386 12.37 24.86 6.95
N GLY A 387 11.63 23.82 7.34
CA GLY A 387 12.20 22.53 7.77
C GLY A 387 12.72 22.50 9.22
N GLY A 388 12.84 23.65 9.89
CA GLY A 388 13.23 23.73 11.30
C GLY A 388 12.08 23.48 12.27
N THR A 389 12.39 22.89 13.44
CA THR A 389 11.40 22.60 14.49
C THR A 389 11.78 23.23 15.82
N LEU A 390 10.84 23.97 16.42
CA LEU A 390 10.88 24.35 17.84
C LEU A 390 9.88 23.50 18.62
N THR A 391 10.36 22.80 19.64
CA THR A 391 9.55 22.06 20.61
C THR A 391 9.60 22.75 21.96
N VAL A 392 8.46 23.10 22.52
CA VAL A 392 8.34 23.69 23.86
C VAL A 392 7.54 22.75 24.74
N ASN A 393 8.23 22.12 25.70
CA ASN A 393 7.66 21.19 26.66
C ASN A 393 7.00 21.91 27.84
N ASP A 394 6.25 21.16 28.66
CA ASP A 394 5.57 21.65 29.85
C ASP A 394 6.52 22.45 30.77
N ASN A 395 6.05 23.61 31.26
CA ASN A 395 6.84 24.59 32.02
C ASN A 395 8.04 25.22 31.27
N GLY A 396 8.13 25.07 29.95
CA GLY A 396 9.10 25.76 29.11
C GLY A 396 8.63 27.14 28.67
N LYS A 397 9.57 28.05 28.42
CA LYS A 397 9.28 29.42 27.96
C LYS A 397 9.98 29.71 26.63
N ALA A 398 9.27 30.26 25.66
CA ALA A 398 9.83 30.64 24.37
C ALA A 398 9.23 31.98 23.86
N THR A 399 9.98 33.08 23.96
CA THR A 399 9.47 34.43 23.65
C THR A 399 10.19 35.07 22.47
N ASP A 400 9.53 36.03 21.83
CA ASP A 400 10.02 36.76 20.65
C ASP A 400 10.36 35.84 19.47
N ILE A 401 9.60 34.76 19.30
CA ILE A 401 9.81 33.80 18.20
C ILE A 401 9.50 34.47 16.86
N ILE A 402 10.31 34.16 15.84
CA ILE A 402 10.02 34.43 14.44
C ILE A 402 9.77 33.08 13.75
N GLN A 403 8.51 32.78 13.42
CA GLN A 403 8.14 31.56 12.70
C GLN A 403 7.93 31.89 11.22
N ASN A 404 8.88 31.49 10.37
CA ASN A 404 8.78 31.66 8.93
C ASN A 404 7.89 30.58 8.29
N SER A 405 7.49 30.77 7.02
CA SER A 405 6.68 29.78 6.31
C SER A 405 7.40 28.43 6.21
N GLY A 406 6.68 27.33 6.44
CA GLY A 406 7.26 25.99 6.45
C GLY A 406 8.02 25.61 7.73
N ALA A 407 8.03 26.48 8.75
CA ALA A 407 8.57 26.18 10.06
C ALA A 407 7.56 25.42 10.94
N ALA A 408 8.07 24.52 11.79
CA ALA A 408 7.27 23.75 12.72
C ALA A 408 7.40 24.28 14.16
N LEU A 409 6.25 24.44 14.82
CA LEU A 409 6.15 24.67 16.27
C LEU A 409 5.36 23.53 16.90
N GLN A 410 5.94 22.85 17.88
CA GLN A 410 5.34 21.73 18.61
C GLN A 410 5.19 22.08 20.08
N THR A 411 3.96 22.08 20.58
CA THR A 411 3.69 22.46 21.98
C THR A 411 2.29 22.02 22.44
N SER A 412 1.93 22.38 23.67
CA SER A 412 0.62 22.18 24.27
C SER A 412 0.16 23.46 24.97
N THR A 413 -1.06 23.45 25.50
CA THR A 413 -1.57 24.48 26.41
C THR A 413 -1.36 24.12 27.89
N ALA A 414 -0.38 23.27 28.21
CA ALA A 414 -0.07 22.87 29.58
C ALA A 414 0.30 24.05 30.47
N ASN A 415 0.04 23.88 31.77
CA ASN A 415 0.40 24.87 32.78
C ASN A 415 1.91 25.18 32.72
N GLY A 416 2.25 26.46 32.83
CA GLY A 416 3.63 26.94 32.85
C GLY A 416 4.26 27.12 31.47
N ILE A 417 3.57 26.78 30.37
CA ILE A 417 4.03 27.14 29.02
C ILE A 417 3.77 28.63 28.78
N GLU A 418 4.83 29.35 28.41
CA GLU A 418 4.77 30.75 27.98
C GLU A 418 5.40 30.88 26.59
N ILE A 419 4.60 31.19 25.58
CA ILE A 419 5.05 31.35 24.20
C ILE A 419 4.61 32.70 23.65
N SER A 420 5.50 33.41 22.95
CA SER A 420 5.13 34.60 22.19
C SER A 420 5.99 34.74 20.93
N GLY A 421 5.38 35.22 19.83
CA GLY A 421 6.11 35.42 18.60
C GLY A 421 5.28 36.01 17.46
N THR A 422 5.84 35.97 16.26
CA THR A 422 5.23 36.44 15.01
C THR A 422 5.39 35.42 13.89
N HIS A 423 4.38 35.36 13.02
CA HIS A 423 4.45 34.73 11.69
C HIS A 423 3.75 35.63 10.67
N GLN A 424 3.65 35.17 9.42
CA GLN A 424 3.04 35.92 8.30
C GLN A 424 1.57 36.37 8.49
N TYR A 425 0.88 35.90 9.53
CA TYR A 425 -0.51 36.25 9.84
C TYR A 425 -0.66 37.01 11.17
N GLY A 426 0.43 37.57 11.70
CA GLY A 426 0.43 38.40 12.90
C GLY A 426 1.15 37.77 14.09
N THR A 427 0.83 38.28 15.28
CA THR A 427 1.37 37.80 16.55
C THR A 427 0.63 36.55 17.02
N PHE A 428 1.35 35.61 17.61
CA PHE A 428 0.78 34.42 18.26
C PHE A 428 1.32 34.30 19.69
N SER A 429 0.58 33.60 20.55
CA SER A 429 0.99 33.38 21.93
C SER A 429 0.33 32.17 22.57
N ILE A 430 1.00 31.62 23.59
CA ILE A 430 0.40 30.76 24.61
C ILE A 430 0.70 31.38 25.96
N ALA A 431 -0.33 31.80 26.69
CA ALA A 431 -0.19 32.35 28.03
C ALA A 431 -1.48 32.12 28.83
N GLY A 432 -1.34 31.81 30.12
CA GLY A 432 -2.50 31.61 31.00
C GLY A 432 -3.48 30.55 30.50
N ASN A 433 -2.97 29.45 29.92
CA ASN A 433 -3.75 28.34 29.35
C ASN A 433 -4.61 28.73 28.13
N LEU A 434 -4.28 29.82 27.45
CA LEU A 434 -4.89 30.24 26.19
C LEU A 434 -3.83 30.28 25.08
N ALA A 435 -4.03 29.48 24.03
CA ALA A 435 -3.30 29.61 22.77
C ALA A 435 -4.05 30.57 21.81
N THR A 436 -3.34 31.44 21.10
CA THR A 436 -3.96 32.41 20.19
C THR A 436 -3.15 32.55 18.90
N ASN A 437 -3.86 32.52 17.77
CA ASN A 437 -3.34 32.70 16.41
C ASN A 437 -2.18 31.74 16.08
N MET A 438 -2.22 30.49 16.54
CA MET A 438 -1.13 29.53 16.30
C MET A 438 -1.07 29.13 14.81
N LEU A 439 0.12 29.12 14.21
CA LEU A 439 0.36 28.58 12.87
C LEU A 439 1.02 27.20 12.95
N LEU A 440 0.36 26.17 12.41
CA LEU A 440 0.79 24.78 12.48
C LEU A 440 1.00 24.23 11.07
N GLU A 441 2.26 24.07 10.66
CA GLU A 441 2.66 23.59 9.33
C GLU A 441 3.88 22.67 9.46
N ASN A 442 4.16 21.85 8.44
CA ASN A 442 5.41 21.07 8.32
C ASN A 442 5.76 20.22 9.56
N GLY A 443 4.78 19.58 10.20
CA GLY A 443 4.97 18.82 11.44
C GLY A 443 4.75 19.63 12.73
N GLY A 444 4.33 20.89 12.61
CA GLY A 444 3.85 21.68 13.74
C GLY A 444 2.59 21.06 14.36
N ASN A 445 2.57 21.00 15.69
CA ASN A 445 1.52 20.33 16.46
C ASN A 445 1.11 21.13 17.69
N LEU A 446 -0.19 21.28 17.89
CA LEU A 446 -0.76 21.86 19.11
C LEU A 446 -1.70 20.86 19.79
N LEU A 447 -1.39 20.52 21.04
CA LEU A 447 -2.31 19.84 21.95
C LEU A 447 -3.01 20.86 22.85
N VAL A 448 -4.31 21.08 22.64
CA VAL A 448 -5.15 21.84 23.55
C VAL A 448 -5.66 20.90 24.63
N LEU A 449 -5.21 21.07 25.86
CA LEU A 449 -5.57 20.23 27.00
C LEU A 449 -6.97 20.53 27.55
N ALA A 450 -7.54 19.55 28.25
CA ALA A 450 -8.83 19.72 28.93
C ALA A 450 -8.78 20.89 29.92
N GLY A 451 -9.81 21.75 29.89
CA GLY A 451 -9.90 22.96 30.72
C GLY A 451 -9.11 24.16 30.22
N THR A 452 -8.50 24.07 29.03
CA THR A 452 -7.73 25.15 28.39
C THR A 452 -8.37 25.59 27.07
N GLU A 453 -7.91 26.70 26.50
CA GLU A 453 -8.50 27.30 25.30
C GLU A 453 -7.50 27.52 24.16
N ALA A 454 -7.96 27.45 22.92
CA ALA A 454 -7.24 27.93 21.73
C ALA A 454 -8.14 28.82 20.86
N ARG A 455 -7.59 29.87 20.24
CA ARG A 455 -8.33 30.80 19.38
C ARG A 455 -7.56 31.11 18.10
N ASP A 456 -8.27 31.25 16.99
CA ASP A 456 -7.73 31.73 15.70
C ASP A 456 -6.59 30.89 15.11
N SER A 457 -6.52 29.60 15.47
CA SER A 457 -5.43 28.70 15.05
C SER A 457 -5.57 28.33 13.57
N LYS A 458 -4.44 28.22 12.86
CA LYS A 458 -4.37 27.86 11.45
C LYS A 458 -3.56 26.58 11.29
N VAL A 459 -4.22 25.52 10.82
CA VAL A 459 -3.61 24.22 10.56
C VAL A 459 -3.39 24.06 9.06
N GLY A 460 -2.15 24.14 8.62
CA GLY A 460 -1.75 24.00 7.22
C GLY A 460 -1.20 22.61 6.88
N LYS A 461 -0.56 22.51 5.71
CA LYS A 461 -0.04 21.23 5.19
C LYS A 461 0.94 20.57 6.16
N GLY A 462 0.65 19.33 6.56
CA GLY A 462 1.48 18.57 7.48
C GLY A 462 1.42 19.03 8.94
N GLY A 463 0.61 20.05 9.25
CA GLY A 463 0.33 20.48 10.63
C GLY A 463 -0.84 19.70 11.23
N ALA A 464 -0.85 19.61 12.56
CA ALA A 464 -1.91 18.94 13.30
C ALA A 464 -2.36 19.75 14.52
N MET A 465 -3.66 19.71 14.82
CA MET A 465 -4.20 20.22 16.08
C MET A 465 -5.09 19.17 16.72
N GLN A 466 -4.82 18.87 17.99
CA GLN A 466 -5.62 17.98 18.82
C GLN A 466 -6.29 18.80 19.93
N ASN A 467 -7.62 18.91 19.87
CA ASN A 467 -8.39 19.62 20.88
C ASN A 467 -9.07 18.67 21.88
N LEU A 468 -8.65 18.77 23.14
CA LEU A 468 -9.26 18.13 24.32
C LEU A 468 -9.96 19.15 25.25
N GLY A 469 -9.72 20.45 25.02
CA GLY A 469 -10.31 21.57 25.74
C GLY A 469 -11.32 22.30 24.87
N GLN A 470 -11.18 23.62 24.76
CA GLN A 470 -12.04 24.45 23.94
C GLN A 470 -11.23 25.11 22.82
N ASP A 471 -11.77 25.19 21.62
CA ASP A 471 -11.19 26.03 20.57
C ASP A 471 -12.25 26.83 19.82
N SER A 472 -11.86 28.01 19.32
CA SER A 472 -12.71 28.81 18.45
C SER A 472 -11.97 29.42 17.26
N ALA A 473 -12.70 29.61 16.15
CA ALA A 473 -12.20 30.20 14.90
C ALA A 473 -10.96 29.47 14.33
N THR A 474 -10.88 28.15 14.53
CA THR A 474 -9.80 27.33 13.97
C THR A 474 -10.02 27.11 12.48
N LYS A 475 -8.98 27.37 11.68
CA LYS A 475 -8.99 27.15 10.23
C LYS A 475 -8.07 25.98 9.85
N VAL A 476 -8.64 24.95 9.24
CA VAL A 476 -7.95 23.75 8.79
C VAL A 476 -7.84 23.78 7.26
N ASN A 477 -6.67 24.15 6.75
CA ASN A 477 -6.40 24.26 5.32
C ASN A 477 -6.01 22.90 4.71
N SER A 478 -5.83 22.88 3.38
CA SER A 478 -5.43 21.67 2.65
C SER A 478 -4.17 21.00 3.21
N GLY A 479 -4.30 19.70 3.50
CA GLY A 479 -3.25 18.87 4.10
C GLY A 479 -3.08 19.06 5.62
N GLY A 480 -3.88 19.91 6.26
CA GLY A 480 -3.94 20.04 7.72
C GLY A 480 -4.91 19.06 8.36
N GLN A 481 -4.61 18.67 9.60
CA GLN A 481 -5.41 17.71 10.36
C GLN A 481 -5.89 18.28 11.69
N TYR A 482 -7.18 18.12 11.96
CA TYR A 482 -7.80 18.54 13.21
C TYR A 482 -8.55 17.37 13.85
N THR A 483 -8.38 17.21 15.16
CA THR A 483 -9.08 16.18 15.94
C THR A 483 -9.73 16.79 17.17
N LEU A 484 -11.00 16.48 17.42
CA LEU A 484 -11.73 16.90 18.62
C LEU A 484 -12.07 15.70 19.52
N GLY A 485 -11.80 15.84 20.82
CA GLY A 485 -12.35 14.99 21.87
C GLY A 485 -11.71 13.62 22.04
N ARG A 486 -10.49 13.40 21.52
CA ARG A 486 -9.78 12.11 21.66
C ARG A 486 -8.31 12.30 22.00
N SER A 487 -7.86 11.64 23.05
CA SER A 487 -6.44 11.40 23.36
C SER A 487 -6.04 9.96 22.94
N LYS A 488 -4.80 9.54 23.26
CA LYS A 488 -4.32 8.19 22.92
C LYS A 488 -5.22 7.09 23.51
N ASP A 489 -5.69 7.28 24.74
CA ASP A 489 -6.38 6.26 25.52
C ASP A 489 -7.76 6.71 26.06
N GLU A 490 -8.14 7.98 25.91
CA GLU A 490 -9.36 8.55 26.50
C GLU A 490 -10.15 9.43 25.53
N PHE A 491 -11.45 9.58 25.82
CA PHE A 491 -12.37 10.49 25.12
C PHE A 491 -12.75 11.65 26.04
N GLN A 492 -12.78 12.87 25.51
CA GLN A 492 -13.04 14.09 26.27
C GLN A 492 -14.42 14.65 25.90
N ALA A 493 -15.45 14.23 26.66
CA ALA A 493 -16.84 14.60 26.40
C ALA A 493 -17.14 16.10 26.60
N LEU A 494 -16.27 16.81 27.33
CA LEU A 494 -16.39 18.26 27.55
C LEU A 494 -15.61 19.09 26.52
N ALA A 495 -14.93 18.45 25.56
CA ALA A 495 -14.23 19.17 24.51
C ALA A 495 -15.23 19.95 23.64
N ARG A 496 -14.87 21.17 23.24
CA ARG A 496 -15.73 22.02 22.42
C ARG A 496 -14.95 22.72 21.31
N ALA A 497 -15.54 22.81 20.13
CA ALA A 497 -15.05 23.60 19.03
C ALA A 497 -16.15 24.53 18.52
N GLU A 498 -15.81 25.78 18.22
CA GLU A 498 -16.74 26.80 17.72
C GLU A 498 -16.18 27.53 16.49
N ASP A 499 -16.98 27.81 15.47
CA ASP A 499 -16.52 28.45 14.22
C ASP A 499 -15.36 27.69 13.54
N LEU A 500 -15.47 26.36 13.44
CA LEU A 500 -14.46 25.54 12.78
C LEU A 500 -14.57 25.66 11.26
N GLN A 501 -13.49 26.09 10.60
CA GLN A 501 -13.43 26.29 9.15
C GLN A 501 -12.49 25.29 8.49
N VAL A 502 -13.02 24.27 7.84
CA VAL A 502 -12.25 23.25 7.12
C VAL A 502 -12.22 23.59 5.63
N ALA A 503 -11.10 24.12 5.13
CA ALA A 503 -10.90 24.53 3.74
C ALA A 503 -9.89 23.58 3.04
N GLY A 504 -10.39 22.46 2.52
CA GLY A 504 -9.60 21.41 1.88
C GLY A 504 -8.82 20.49 2.83
N GLY A 505 -8.89 20.74 4.15
CA GLY A 505 -8.27 19.93 5.19
C GLY A 505 -9.16 18.79 5.71
N THR A 506 -8.75 18.17 6.81
CA THR A 506 -9.51 17.08 7.44
C THR A 506 -9.76 17.35 8.91
N ALA A 507 -11.01 17.24 9.34
CA ALA A 507 -11.44 17.29 10.72
C ALA A 507 -12.16 16.00 11.13
N ILE A 508 -11.79 15.45 12.28
CA ILE A 508 -12.43 14.26 12.85
C ILE A 508 -12.87 14.56 14.29
N VAL A 509 -14.15 14.32 14.57
CA VAL A 509 -14.73 14.52 15.91
C VAL A 509 -15.05 13.16 16.52
N TYR A 510 -14.41 12.88 17.65
CA TYR A 510 -14.57 11.62 18.38
C TYR A 510 -15.48 11.73 19.61
N ALA A 511 -15.47 12.90 20.27
CA ALA A 511 -16.34 13.23 21.40
C ALA A 511 -16.44 14.75 21.53
N GLY A 512 -17.37 15.23 22.35
CA GLY A 512 -17.55 16.66 22.62
C GLY A 512 -18.61 17.34 21.74
N THR A 513 -18.59 18.67 21.73
CA THR A 513 -19.55 19.50 20.99
C THR A 513 -18.84 20.31 19.90
N LEU A 514 -19.33 20.23 18.66
CA LEU A 514 -18.94 21.12 17.58
C LEU A 514 -20.11 22.07 17.28
N ALA A 515 -19.88 23.37 17.45
CA ALA A 515 -20.85 24.42 17.17
C ALA A 515 -20.38 25.27 15.99
N ASP A 516 -21.27 25.62 15.06
CA ASP A 516 -21.01 26.50 13.92
C ASP A 516 -19.76 26.11 13.10
N ALA A 517 -19.92 25.32 12.03
CA ALA A 517 -18.79 24.85 11.24
C ALA A 517 -19.01 25.03 9.74
N SER A 518 -17.92 25.22 9.01
CA SER A 518 -17.93 25.24 7.55
C SER A 518 -16.89 24.28 6.99
N VAL A 519 -17.25 23.56 5.93
CA VAL A 519 -16.38 22.64 5.20
C VAL A 519 -16.47 23.00 3.72
N SER A 520 -15.32 23.20 3.09
CA SER A 520 -15.21 23.64 1.70
C SER A 520 -14.02 23.00 0.99
N GLY A 521 -14.08 22.96 -0.34
CA GLY A 521 -13.08 22.38 -1.23
C GLY A 521 -13.22 20.87 -1.38
N ALA A 522 -12.89 20.35 -2.56
CA ALA A 522 -13.11 18.94 -2.92
C ALA A 522 -12.40 17.91 -2.03
N THR A 523 -11.38 18.31 -1.28
CA THR A 523 -10.68 17.46 -0.29
C THR A 523 -11.07 17.77 1.14
N GLY A 524 -11.93 18.77 1.36
CA GLY A 524 -12.43 19.18 2.66
C GLY A 524 -13.36 18.11 3.23
N SER A 525 -13.04 17.63 4.43
CA SER A 525 -13.80 16.56 5.08
C SER A 525 -13.99 16.83 6.57
N LEU A 526 -15.23 16.70 7.03
CA LEU A 526 -15.59 16.62 8.44
C LEU A 526 -16.24 15.27 8.72
N SER A 527 -15.68 14.50 9.64
CA SER A 527 -16.23 13.19 10.03
C SER A 527 -16.57 13.15 11.51
N LEU A 528 -17.85 12.91 11.81
CA LEU A 528 -18.37 12.75 13.17
C LEU A 528 -18.47 11.26 13.46
N MET A 529 -17.69 10.79 14.42
CA MET A 529 -17.59 9.36 14.72
C MET A 529 -18.78 8.86 15.53
N THR A 530 -19.16 7.61 15.30
CA THR A 530 -20.14 6.92 16.15
C THR A 530 -19.63 6.90 17.60
N PRO A 531 -20.47 7.31 18.58
CA PRO A 531 -20.09 7.27 19.99
C PRO A 531 -19.66 5.86 20.42
N ARG A 532 -18.62 5.77 21.26
CA ARG A 532 -18.26 4.51 21.91
C ARG A 532 -19.06 4.29 23.19
N ASP A 533 -19.17 3.03 23.61
CA ASP A 533 -19.83 2.65 24.86
C ASP A 533 -19.31 3.49 26.05
N ASN A 534 -20.23 4.03 26.85
CA ASN A 534 -19.98 4.87 28.02
C ASN A 534 -19.38 6.27 27.76
N VAL A 535 -19.41 6.77 26.52
CA VAL A 535 -19.04 8.16 26.20
C VAL A 535 -20.29 8.93 25.77
N THR A 536 -20.43 10.18 26.23
CA THR A 536 -21.48 11.08 25.75
C THR A 536 -21.39 11.21 24.23
N PRO A 537 -22.52 11.11 23.50
CA PRO A 537 -22.52 11.28 22.06
C PRO A 537 -21.85 12.58 21.61
N VAL A 538 -21.21 12.53 20.43
CA VAL A 538 -20.80 13.74 19.72
C VAL A 538 -22.03 14.59 19.48
N LYS A 539 -21.94 15.89 19.80
CA LYS A 539 -23.01 16.87 19.55
C LYS A 539 -22.60 17.84 18.46
N LEU A 540 -23.48 18.03 17.47
CA LEU A 540 -23.36 19.04 16.43
C LEU A 540 -24.51 20.05 16.59
N GLU A 541 -24.19 21.34 16.66
CA GLU A 541 -25.19 22.40 16.86
C GLU A 541 -24.86 23.67 16.05
N GLY A 542 -25.86 24.51 15.85
CA GLY A 542 -25.70 25.77 15.12
C GLY A 542 -25.66 25.57 13.61
N ALA A 543 -25.08 26.55 12.91
CA ALA A 543 -25.06 26.60 11.45
C ALA A 543 -23.90 25.77 10.88
N ILE A 544 -24.21 24.71 10.14
CA ILE A 544 -23.22 23.84 9.51
C ILE A 544 -23.30 23.98 7.98
N ARG A 545 -22.20 24.36 7.33
CA ARG A 545 -22.17 24.61 5.87
C ARG A 545 -21.17 23.70 5.16
N ILE A 546 -21.65 22.89 4.22
CA ILE A 546 -20.84 22.01 3.38
C ILE A 546 -20.91 22.49 1.94
N THR A 547 -19.77 22.88 1.39
CA THR A 547 -19.70 23.61 0.11
C THR A 547 -18.57 23.09 -0.80
N ASP A 548 -18.59 23.46 -2.08
CA ASP A 548 -17.50 23.22 -3.03
C ASP A 548 -17.03 21.76 -3.10
N SER A 549 -17.99 20.83 -3.19
CA SER A 549 -17.74 19.38 -3.24
C SER A 549 -17.08 18.77 -1.98
N ALA A 550 -17.11 19.48 -0.85
CA ALA A 550 -16.67 18.95 0.44
C ALA A 550 -17.63 17.90 1.00
N THR A 551 -17.17 17.18 2.03
CA THR A 551 -17.90 16.05 2.61
C THR A 551 -18.11 16.21 4.10
N LEU A 552 -19.35 15.97 4.56
CA LEU A 552 -19.71 15.71 5.95
C LEU A 552 -20.15 14.26 6.10
N THR A 553 -19.52 13.52 7.01
CA THR A 553 -19.95 12.16 7.39
C THR A 553 -20.48 12.18 8.82
N ILE A 554 -21.71 11.72 9.01
CA ILE A 554 -22.40 11.66 10.30
C ILE A 554 -22.51 10.19 10.72
N GLY A 555 -21.78 9.79 11.76
CA GLY A 555 -21.91 8.46 12.36
C GLY A 555 -23.24 8.28 13.08
N ASN A 556 -23.70 7.03 13.16
CA ASN A 556 -24.86 6.68 13.98
C ASN A 556 -24.67 7.13 15.44
N GLY A 557 -25.73 7.65 16.05
CA GLY A 557 -25.76 8.06 17.46
C GLY A 557 -25.25 9.48 17.74
N VAL A 558 -24.76 10.21 16.73
CA VAL A 558 -24.40 11.63 16.87
C VAL A 558 -25.67 12.47 17.08
N ASP A 559 -25.66 13.38 18.06
CA ASP A 559 -26.76 14.32 18.29
C ASP A 559 -26.62 15.54 17.38
N THR A 560 -27.44 15.58 16.32
CA THR A 560 -27.51 16.66 15.35
C THR A 560 -28.83 17.46 15.46
N THR A 561 -29.60 17.28 16.55
CA THR A 561 -30.97 17.82 16.68
C THR A 561 -31.06 19.35 16.65
N LEU A 562 -29.97 20.04 17.01
CA LEU A 562 -29.86 21.50 17.01
C LEU A 562 -29.03 22.03 15.82
N THR A 563 -28.83 21.21 14.79
CA THR A 563 -28.03 21.57 13.60
C THR A 563 -28.90 22.18 12.50
N ASP A 564 -28.56 23.38 12.04
CA ASP A 564 -29.05 23.95 10.78
C ASP A 564 -28.05 23.63 9.66
N LEU A 565 -28.37 22.63 8.84
CA LEU A 565 -27.46 22.07 7.85
C LEU A 565 -27.69 22.68 6.47
N THR A 566 -26.65 23.24 5.88
CA THR A 566 -26.63 23.70 4.49
C THR A 566 -25.64 22.87 3.69
N ALA A 567 -26.08 22.28 2.58
CA ALA A 567 -25.19 21.67 1.58
C ALA A 567 -25.37 22.38 0.23
N ALA A 568 -24.29 22.95 -0.31
CA ALA A 568 -24.33 23.73 -1.54
C ALA A 568 -23.14 23.43 -2.47
N SER A 569 -23.22 23.81 -3.75
CA SER A 569 -22.11 23.67 -4.71
C SER A 569 -21.52 22.25 -4.75
N ARG A 570 -22.39 21.24 -4.81
CA ARG A 570 -22.10 19.80 -4.74
C ARG A 570 -21.49 19.32 -3.42
N GLY A 571 -21.61 20.10 -2.34
CA GLY A 571 -21.31 19.65 -0.99
C GLY A 571 -22.15 18.42 -0.64
N SER A 572 -21.54 17.42 -0.01
CA SER A 572 -22.15 16.12 0.25
C SER A 572 -22.27 15.79 1.73
N VAL A 573 -23.42 15.24 2.12
CA VAL A 573 -23.70 14.77 3.48
C VAL A 573 -23.93 13.26 3.44
N TRP A 574 -23.22 12.51 4.25
CA TRP A 574 -23.26 11.05 4.28
C TRP A 574 -23.66 10.55 5.65
N LEU A 575 -24.70 9.71 5.69
CA LEU A 575 -25.10 9.02 6.91
C LEU A 575 -24.38 7.66 6.98
N ASN A 576 -23.70 7.42 8.10
CA ASN A 576 -22.95 6.20 8.31
C ASN A 576 -23.49 5.40 9.49
N SER A 577 -24.27 4.36 9.18
CA SER A 577 -24.87 3.46 10.15
C SER A 577 -23.88 2.44 10.76
N ASN A 578 -22.65 2.33 10.24
CA ASN A 578 -21.64 1.34 10.67
C ASN A 578 -22.20 -0.11 10.78
N ASN A 579 -23.20 -0.45 9.97
CA ASN A 579 -23.89 -1.74 9.98
C ASN A 579 -24.53 -2.14 11.34
N SER A 580 -24.85 -1.18 12.22
CA SER A 580 -25.52 -1.45 13.50
C SER A 580 -26.39 -0.28 13.97
N CYS A 581 -27.67 -0.55 14.27
CA CYS A 581 -28.63 0.42 14.81
C CYS A 581 -29.19 -0.04 16.17
N ALA A 582 -28.36 -0.19 17.21
CA ALA A 582 -28.81 -0.42 18.61
C ALA A 582 -30.03 -1.39 18.78
N GLY A 583 -30.05 -2.52 18.07
CA GLY A 583 -31.12 -3.53 18.15
C GLY A 583 -32.36 -3.29 17.25
N THR A 584 -32.39 -2.20 16.49
CA THR A 584 -33.37 -1.97 15.41
C THR A 584 -32.74 -2.24 14.05
N SER A 585 -33.60 -2.31 13.04
CA SER A 585 -33.22 -2.42 11.64
C SER A 585 -33.35 -1.08 10.90
N ASN A 586 -33.49 0.03 11.65
CA ASN A 586 -33.60 1.40 11.13
C ASN A 586 -32.87 2.40 12.04
N CYS A 587 -31.85 3.08 11.52
CA CYS A 587 -31.12 4.14 12.20
C CYS A 587 -31.82 5.49 12.00
N GLU A 588 -31.97 6.26 13.07
CA GLU A 588 -32.62 7.58 13.04
C GLU A 588 -31.56 8.69 13.08
N TYR A 589 -31.59 9.59 12.09
CA TYR A 589 -30.78 10.80 12.02
C TYR A 589 -31.71 12.01 12.03
N ARG A 590 -31.32 13.09 12.71
CA ARG A 590 -32.18 14.28 12.88
C ARG A 590 -31.40 15.56 12.71
N VAL A 591 -31.86 16.48 11.86
CA VAL A 591 -31.32 17.84 11.78
C VAL A 591 -32.44 18.85 12.03
N ASN A 592 -32.13 20.04 12.56
CA ASN A 592 -33.15 21.06 12.81
C ASN A 592 -33.75 21.55 11.48
N SER A 593 -32.90 22.02 10.58
CA SER A 593 -33.28 22.43 9.21
C SER A 593 -32.28 21.92 8.18
N LEU A 594 -32.76 21.68 6.95
CA LEU A 594 -31.94 21.27 5.82
C LEU A 594 -32.15 22.22 4.63
N LEU A 595 -31.11 22.94 4.25
CA LEU A 595 -31.06 23.78 3.05
C LEU A 595 -30.13 23.15 2.02
N LEU A 596 -30.65 22.82 0.84
CA LEU A 596 -29.84 22.33 -0.28
C LEU A 596 -29.76 23.39 -1.38
N ASN A 597 -28.57 23.63 -1.92
CA ASN A 597 -28.38 24.49 -3.09
C ASN A 597 -27.38 23.84 -4.04
N ASP A 598 -27.86 22.87 -4.82
CA ASP A 598 -27.05 21.92 -5.58
C ASP A 598 -26.22 20.99 -4.66
N GLY A 599 -26.78 20.62 -3.50
CA GLY A 599 -26.15 19.69 -2.54
C GLY A 599 -26.64 18.25 -2.66
N ASP A 600 -25.81 17.30 -2.21
CA ASP A 600 -26.10 15.86 -2.23
C ASP A 600 -26.23 15.30 -0.80
N VAL A 601 -27.25 14.47 -0.56
CA VAL A 601 -27.43 13.77 0.71
C VAL A 601 -27.52 12.27 0.46
N TYR A 602 -26.57 11.51 0.99
CA TYR A 602 -26.51 10.06 0.92
C TYR A 602 -27.00 9.48 2.24
N LEU A 603 -28.16 8.84 2.22
CA LEU A 603 -28.74 8.25 3.43
C LEU A 603 -28.04 6.95 3.83
N SER A 604 -27.17 6.41 2.98
CA SER A 604 -26.33 5.25 3.28
C SER A 604 -24.94 5.43 2.66
N ALA A 605 -23.89 5.25 3.46
CA ALA A 605 -22.49 5.24 3.02
C ALA A 605 -22.12 4.05 2.11
N GLN A 606 -23.05 3.13 1.86
CA GLN A 606 -22.77 1.92 1.09
C GLN A 606 -22.83 2.20 -0.42
N THR A 607 -21.71 2.70 -0.94
CA THR A 607 -21.45 2.69 -2.38
C THR A 607 -21.19 1.24 -2.82
N ALA A 608 -22.16 0.66 -3.54
CA ALA A 608 -21.96 -0.50 -4.42
C ALA A 608 -21.48 -1.84 -3.79
N ALA A 609 -22.13 -2.33 -2.72
CA ALA A 609 -21.97 -3.73 -2.28
C ALA A 609 -23.22 -4.58 -2.59
N PRO A 610 -23.07 -5.80 -3.16
CA PRO A 610 -24.19 -6.67 -3.52
C PRO A 610 -24.91 -7.21 -2.29
N ALA A 611 -26.21 -6.94 -2.18
CA ALA A 611 -27.31 -7.73 -1.59
C ALA A 611 -27.10 -8.62 -0.33
N THR A 612 -26.04 -8.50 0.46
CA THR A 612 -25.79 -9.43 1.60
C THR A 612 -25.49 -8.75 2.95
N THR A 613 -25.82 -7.47 3.16
CA THR A 613 -25.64 -6.84 4.48
C THR A 613 -26.94 -6.32 5.11
N ASN A 614 -27.46 -7.11 6.05
CA ASN A 614 -28.19 -6.78 7.27
C ASN A 614 -29.48 -5.93 7.28
N GLY A 615 -30.12 -5.60 6.16
CA GLY A 615 -31.48 -5.01 6.21
C GLY A 615 -31.62 -3.81 7.16
N ILE A 616 -30.56 -3.02 7.27
CA ILE A 616 -30.49 -1.78 8.02
C ILE A 616 -30.78 -0.64 7.05
N TYR A 617 -31.72 0.22 7.43
CA TYR A 617 -32.07 1.42 6.66
C TYR A 617 -31.93 2.64 7.56
N ASN A 618 -32.02 3.83 6.97
CA ASN A 618 -31.83 5.09 7.65
C ASN A 618 -33.02 6.00 7.42
N THR A 619 -33.56 6.57 8.49
CA THR A 619 -34.48 7.70 8.41
C THR A 619 -33.72 8.99 8.68
N LEU A 620 -33.73 9.92 7.73
CA LEU A 620 -33.33 11.30 7.96
C LEU A 620 -34.58 12.13 8.25
N THR A 621 -34.68 12.66 9.48
CA THR A 621 -35.75 13.59 9.87
C THR A 621 -35.22 15.02 9.90
N THR A 622 -35.97 15.95 9.33
CA THR A 622 -35.74 17.40 9.49
C THR A 622 -37.02 18.14 9.81
N SER A 623 -36.94 19.28 10.49
CA SER A 623 -38.14 20.12 10.72
C SER A 623 -38.56 20.82 9.43
N GLU A 624 -37.61 21.44 8.73
CA GLU A 624 -37.83 22.22 7.51
C GLU A 624 -36.85 21.80 6.41
N LEU A 625 -37.33 21.69 5.18
CA LEU A 625 -36.52 21.41 3.99
C LEU A 625 -36.70 22.52 2.95
N SER A 626 -35.62 23.07 2.41
CA SER A 626 -35.69 24.11 1.38
C SER A 626 -34.61 24.00 0.30
N GLY A 627 -34.92 24.53 -0.89
CA GLY A 627 -33.95 24.76 -1.97
C GLY A 627 -33.97 23.71 -3.10
N SER A 628 -32.80 23.25 -3.53
CA SER A 628 -32.68 22.21 -4.56
C SER A 628 -31.46 21.32 -4.37
N GLY A 629 -31.62 20.02 -4.58
CA GLY A 629 -30.54 19.04 -4.39
C GLY A 629 -30.98 17.61 -4.61
N ASN A 630 -30.09 16.68 -4.32
CA ASN A 630 -30.28 15.25 -4.58
C ASN A 630 -30.23 14.44 -3.28
N PHE A 631 -31.09 13.44 -3.18
CA PHE A 631 -31.05 12.43 -2.14
C PHE A 631 -30.80 11.05 -2.75
N TYR A 632 -29.88 10.30 -2.18
CA TYR A 632 -29.55 8.94 -2.61
C TYR A 632 -29.97 7.96 -1.51
N LEU A 633 -30.90 7.08 -1.85
CA LEU A 633 -31.56 6.19 -0.90
C LEU A 633 -31.21 4.74 -1.21
N HIS A 634 -30.86 3.98 -0.17
CA HIS A 634 -30.78 2.53 -0.24
C HIS A 634 -32.16 1.90 -0.05
N THR A 635 -32.54 0.95 -0.91
CA THR A 635 -33.85 0.28 -0.82
C THR A 635 -33.72 -1.24 -1.03
N ASN A 636 -34.60 -1.98 -0.37
CA ASN A 636 -34.93 -3.37 -0.63
C ASN A 636 -36.42 -3.47 -0.91
N VAL A 637 -36.72 -3.38 -2.20
CA VAL A 637 -38.08 -3.38 -2.72
C VAL A 637 -38.80 -4.72 -2.54
N ALA A 638 -38.07 -5.83 -2.50
CA ALA A 638 -38.65 -7.16 -2.22
C ALA A 638 -39.20 -7.22 -0.79
N GLY A 639 -38.50 -6.62 0.18
CA GLY A 639 -38.95 -6.55 1.57
C GLY A 639 -39.87 -5.37 1.88
N SER A 640 -40.15 -4.47 0.93
CA SER A 640 -40.79 -3.17 1.15
C SER A 640 -40.10 -2.33 2.23
N ARG A 641 -38.76 -2.30 2.23
CA ARG A 641 -37.95 -1.53 3.19
C ARG A 641 -36.97 -0.63 2.45
N GLY A 642 -36.70 0.55 2.99
CA GLY A 642 -35.79 1.50 2.37
C GLY A 642 -35.45 2.63 3.32
N ASP A 643 -34.42 3.38 2.98
CA ASP A 643 -34.12 4.66 3.59
C ASP A 643 -35.31 5.62 3.39
N GLN A 644 -35.54 6.51 4.35
CA GLN A 644 -36.65 7.46 4.31
C GLN A 644 -36.21 8.88 4.64
N LEU A 645 -36.78 9.85 3.91
CA LEU A 645 -36.71 11.27 4.24
C LEU A 645 -38.03 11.71 4.89
N VAL A 646 -37.97 12.27 6.08
CA VAL A 646 -39.14 12.79 6.82
C VAL A 646 -38.94 14.28 7.11
N VAL A 647 -39.87 15.11 6.64
CA VAL A 647 -39.91 16.55 6.93
C VAL A 647 -41.12 16.82 7.81
N ASN A 648 -40.93 17.21 9.07
CA ASN A 648 -42.03 17.34 10.03
C ASN A 648 -42.97 18.51 9.73
N ASN A 649 -42.44 19.62 9.21
CA ASN A 649 -43.21 20.81 8.86
C ASN A 649 -43.21 21.00 7.34
N ASN A 650 -42.75 22.15 6.82
CA ASN A 650 -42.83 22.47 5.40
C ASN A 650 -41.58 22.02 4.63
N ALA A 651 -41.82 21.51 3.42
CA ALA A 651 -40.79 21.32 2.40
C ALA A 651 -41.06 22.28 1.23
N THR A 652 -40.04 23.02 0.78
CA THR A 652 -40.14 23.95 -0.36
C THR A 652 -39.00 23.74 -1.36
N GLY A 653 -39.28 23.86 -2.66
CA GLY A 653 -38.26 23.73 -3.72
C GLY A 653 -38.29 22.41 -4.50
N ASN A 654 -37.18 22.05 -5.16
CA ASN A 654 -37.15 20.94 -6.13
C ASN A 654 -36.03 19.95 -5.82
N PHE A 655 -36.39 18.68 -5.58
CA PHE A 655 -35.46 17.64 -5.17
C PHE A 655 -35.54 16.41 -6.07
N LYS A 656 -34.40 15.74 -6.23
CA LYS A 656 -34.31 14.47 -6.94
C LYS A 656 -34.01 13.34 -5.96
N ILE A 657 -34.74 12.24 -6.10
CA ILE A 657 -34.54 11.00 -5.34
C ILE A 657 -33.89 9.98 -6.27
N PHE A 658 -32.77 9.41 -5.84
CA PHE A 658 -32.06 8.35 -6.55
C PHE A 658 -32.23 7.04 -5.80
N VAL A 659 -32.65 6.01 -6.52
CA VAL A 659 -32.87 4.64 -6.03
C VAL A 659 -32.08 3.67 -6.89
N GLN A 660 -31.55 2.60 -6.31
CA GLN A 660 -30.78 1.60 -7.06
C GLN A 660 -31.69 0.64 -7.85
N ASP A 661 -31.34 0.38 -9.11
CA ASP A 661 -32.01 -0.63 -9.95
C ASP A 661 -31.80 -2.06 -9.41
N THR A 662 -32.80 -2.92 -9.60
CA THR A 662 -32.76 -4.36 -9.26
C THR A 662 -33.64 -5.20 -10.18
N GLY A 663 -33.22 -6.44 -10.45
CA GLY A 663 -34.02 -7.43 -11.19
C GLY A 663 -35.04 -8.18 -10.32
N VAL A 664 -35.11 -7.90 -9.02
CA VAL A 664 -36.04 -8.54 -8.09
C VAL A 664 -37.34 -7.74 -7.97
N SER A 665 -38.48 -8.39 -8.22
CA SER A 665 -39.79 -7.75 -8.10
C SER A 665 -40.22 -7.53 -6.64
N PRO A 666 -40.96 -6.46 -6.33
CA PRO A 666 -41.62 -6.28 -5.03
C PRO A 666 -42.56 -7.45 -4.68
N GLN A 667 -42.69 -7.78 -3.39
CA GLN A 667 -43.61 -8.83 -2.94
C GLN A 667 -45.08 -8.38 -2.88
N SER A 668 -45.32 -7.07 -2.86
CA SER A 668 -46.64 -6.44 -2.87
C SER A 668 -46.68 -5.31 -3.90
N ASP A 669 -47.86 -5.04 -4.46
CA ASP A 669 -48.12 -3.84 -5.27
C ASP A 669 -48.26 -2.57 -4.38
N ASP A 670 -48.15 -2.69 -3.05
CA ASP A 670 -48.19 -1.55 -2.13
C ASP A 670 -47.06 -0.56 -2.44
N ALA A 671 -47.43 0.71 -2.53
CA ALA A 671 -46.49 1.76 -2.88
C ALA A 671 -45.48 2.01 -1.75
N MET A 672 -44.18 1.96 -2.05
CA MET A 672 -43.12 2.18 -1.06
C MET A 672 -42.90 3.68 -0.85
N THR A 673 -43.22 4.19 0.34
CA THR A 673 -42.99 5.59 0.70
C THR A 673 -41.51 5.87 0.95
N LEU A 674 -40.94 6.80 0.19
CA LEU A 674 -39.55 7.25 0.33
C LEU A 674 -39.43 8.62 0.98
N VAL A 675 -40.45 9.48 0.79
CA VAL A 675 -40.48 10.84 1.34
C VAL A 675 -41.83 11.10 1.99
N LYS A 676 -41.81 11.71 3.18
CA LYS A 676 -42.98 12.23 3.89
C LYS A 676 -42.74 13.68 4.25
N THR A 677 -43.72 14.56 4.01
CA THR A 677 -43.65 15.97 4.45
C THR A 677 -44.90 16.35 5.24
N GLY A 678 -44.76 17.29 6.19
CA GLY A 678 -45.87 17.86 6.95
C GLY A 678 -46.69 18.90 6.16
N GLY A 679 -46.15 19.40 5.05
CA GLY A 679 -46.75 20.40 4.17
C GLY A 679 -45.73 21.03 3.21
N GLY A 680 -46.12 22.13 2.57
CA GLY A 680 -45.27 22.90 1.64
C GLY A 680 -45.50 22.61 0.16
N ASP A 681 -44.71 23.26 -0.71
CA ASP A 681 -44.82 23.23 -2.18
C ASP A 681 -43.64 22.49 -2.84
N ALA A 682 -42.88 21.69 -2.08
CA ALA A 682 -41.77 20.92 -2.62
C ALA A 682 -42.21 19.91 -3.68
N SER A 683 -41.38 19.77 -4.72
CA SER A 683 -41.47 18.74 -5.73
C SER A 683 -40.34 17.72 -5.57
N PHE A 684 -40.70 16.43 -5.54
CA PHE A 684 -39.75 15.32 -5.57
C PHE A 684 -39.95 14.51 -6.85
N THR A 685 -38.85 14.25 -7.55
CA THR A 685 -38.83 13.46 -8.80
C THR A 685 -37.76 12.38 -8.71
N LEU A 686 -37.87 11.31 -9.51
CA LEU A 686 -36.73 10.39 -9.65
C LEU A 686 -35.61 11.05 -10.44
N GLY A 687 -34.42 11.05 -9.85
CA GLY A 687 -33.19 11.50 -10.50
C GLY A 687 -32.57 10.47 -11.45
N ASN A 688 -33.02 9.21 -11.38
CA ASN A 688 -32.60 8.12 -12.25
C ASN A 688 -32.80 8.45 -13.75
N THR A 689 -32.03 7.80 -14.61
CA THR A 689 -32.10 7.98 -16.07
C THR A 689 -33.53 7.80 -16.58
N GLY A 690 -34.04 8.81 -17.28
CA GLY A 690 -35.40 8.79 -17.83
C GLY A 690 -36.53 9.00 -16.81
N GLY A 691 -36.22 9.19 -15.52
CA GLY A 691 -37.22 9.34 -14.46
C GLY A 691 -37.84 8.01 -14.00
N PHE A 692 -37.15 6.89 -14.28
CA PHE A 692 -37.59 5.54 -13.91
C PHE A 692 -36.50 4.81 -13.13
N VAL A 693 -36.92 3.88 -12.27
CA VAL A 693 -36.04 2.88 -11.65
C VAL A 693 -36.53 1.48 -12.01
N ASP A 694 -35.60 0.59 -12.34
CA ASP A 694 -35.93 -0.80 -12.70
C ASP A 694 -36.13 -1.61 -11.42
N LEU A 695 -37.35 -2.07 -11.15
CA LEU A 695 -37.63 -2.95 -10.01
C LEU A 695 -38.32 -4.24 -10.48
N GLY A 696 -37.52 -5.24 -10.78
CA GLY A 696 -37.99 -6.53 -11.26
C GLY A 696 -38.61 -6.44 -12.64
N THR A 697 -39.86 -6.90 -12.75
CA THR A 697 -40.54 -7.04 -14.04
C THR A 697 -40.86 -5.69 -14.69
N TYR A 698 -41.15 -4.66 -13.87
CA TYR A 698 -41.67 -3.36 -14.33
C TYR A 698 -40.78 -2.19 -13.90
N GLU A 699 -40.88 -1.09 -14.64
CA GLU A 699 -40.30 0.20 -14.28
C GLU A 699 -41.21 0.94 -13.29
N TYR A 700 -40.59 1.68 -12.37
CA TYR A 700 -41.30 2.44 -11.34
C TYR A 700 -40.98 3.94 -11.45
N VAL A 701 -41.97 4.76 -11.09
CA VAL A 701 -41.89 6.21 -10.99
C VAL A 701 -42.16 6.66 -9.55
N LEU A 702 -41.65 7.82 -9.16
CA LEU A 702 -42.00 8.46 -7.88
C LEU A 702 -43.23 9.35 -8.09
N LYS A 703 -44.31 9.09 -7.34
CA LYS A 703 -45.55 9.86 -7.38
C LYS A 703 -45.97 10.35 -6.01
N SER A 704 -46.57 11.54 -5.97
CA SER A 704 -47.27 12.01 -4.77
C SER A 704 -48.62 11.31 -4.63
N ASP A 705 -48.98 10.92 -3.42
CA ASP A 705 -50.31 10.37 -3.10
C ASP A 705 -51.37 11.44 -2.80
N GLY A 706 -51.02 12.72 -2.92
CA GLY A 706 -51.89 13.86 -2.60
C GLY A 706 -52.01 14.17 -1.10
N ASN A 707 -51.38 13.37 -0.23
CA ASN A 707 -51.34 13.54 1.22
C ASN A 707 -49.89 13.78 1.72
N SER A 708 -49.09 14.48 0.91
CA SER A 708 -47.70 14.84 1.23
C SER A 708 -46.76 13.64 1.41
N ASN A 709 -47.06 12.49 0.81
CA ASN A 709 -46.12 11.37 0.69
C ASN A 709 -45.74 11.14 -0.77
N TRP A 710 -44.49 10.77 -1.00
CA TRP A 710 -44.01 10.34 -2.31
C TRP A 710 -43.67 8.86 -2.27
N ASN A 711 -44.39 8.12 -3.10
CA ASN A 711 -44.34 6.68 -3.15
C ASN A 711 -43.81 6.20 -4.49
N LEU A 712 -43.03 5.13 -4.46
CA LEU A 712 -42.56 4.44 -5.64
C LEU A 712 -43.68 3.52 -6.16
N THR A 713 -44.10 3.69 -7.42
CA THR A 713 -45.22 2.97 -8.03
C THR A 713 -44.96 2.60 -9.49
N ASN A 714 -45.54 1.48 -9.92
CA ASN A 714 -45.47 0.99 -11.31
C ASN A 714 -46.60 1.53 -12.21
N ASP A 715 -47.49 2.38 -11.68
CA ASP A 715 -48.43 3.14 -12.49
C ASP A 715 -47.69 4.31 -13.17
N VAL A 716 -47.42 4.17 -14.46
CA VAL A 716 -46.67 5.16 -15.25
C VAL A 716 -47.55 6.25 -15.87
N LYS A 717 -48.87 6.26 -15.61
CA LYS A 717 -49.75 7.32 -16.11
C LYS A 717 -49.32 8.68 -15.54
N PRO A 718 -49.27 9.76 -16.34
CA PRO A 718 -48.96 11.10 -15.82
C PRO A 718 -49.91 11.47 -14.68
N ASN A 719 -49.38 12.11 -13.64
CA ASN A 719 -50.21 12.62 -12.55
C ASN A 719 -51.24 13.60 -13.15
N PRO A 720 -52.55 13.52 -12.84
CA PRO A 720 -53.46 14.60 -13.19
C PRO A 720 -52.93 15.91 -12.60
N ASP A 721 -52.66 16.87 -13.47
CA ASP A 721 -52.00 18.13 -13.17
C ASP A 721 -52.72 18.86 -12.01
N PRO A 722 -52.07 19.08 -10.85
CA PRO A 722 -52.66 19.83 -9.76
C PRO A 722 -52.50 21.33 -10.07
N ASN A 723 -53.44 21.86 -10.86
CA ASN A 723 -53.87 23.26 -10.98
C ASN A 723 -53.85 23.80 -12.44
N PRO A 724 -54.99 23.79 -13.15
CA PRO A 724 -55.13 24.55 -14.39
C PRO A 724 -55.22 26.04 -14.07
N ASN A 725 -54.12 26.77 -14.22
CA ASN A 725 -54.14 28.22 -14.22
C ASN A 725 -55.09 28.71 -15.35
N PRO A 726 -56.08 29.60 -15.11
CA PRO A 726 -56.98 30.07 -16.15
C PRO A 726 -56.20 30.85 -17.21
N LYS A 727 -56.16 30.33 -18.43
CA LYS A 727 -55.68 31.05 -19.60
C LYS A 727 -56.62 32.24 -19.87
N PRO A 728 -56.12 33.49 -20.01
CA PRO A 728 -56.96 34.61 -20.43
C PRO A 728 -57.51 34.39 -21.84
N ASP A 729 -58.81 34.66 -22.01
CA ASP A 729 -59.54 34.55 -23.28
C ASP A 729 -58.83 35.28 -24.44
N PRO A 730 -58.56 34.61 -25.57
CA PRO A 730 -58.19 35.28 -26.80
C PRO A 730 -59.42 35.93 -27.44
N LYS A 731 -59.33 37.24 -27.66
CA LYS A 731 -60.25 38.03 -28.49
C LYS A 731 -60.36 37.41 -29.91
N PRO A 732 -61.56 37.39 -30.53
CA PRO A 732 -61.74 36.76 -31.84
C PRO A 732 -61.23 37.67 -32.96
N ASP A 733 -60.39 37.11 -33.84
CA ASP A 733 -60.08 37.67 -35.15
C ASP A 733 -60.52 36.70 -36.27
N PRO A 734 -60.83 37.22 -37.48
CA PRO A 734 -61.71 36.59 -38.44
C PRO A 734 -61.06 35.50 -39.31
N LYS A 735 -61.91 34.53 -39.64
CA LYS A 735 -61.69 33.35 -40.48
C LYS A 735 -61.16 33.65 -41.90
N PRO A 736 -60.16 32.90 -42.38
CA PRO A 736 -59.99 32.56 -43.79
C PRO A 736 -60.38 31.11 -44.11
N ASP A 737 -60.67 30.89 -45.39
CA ASP A 737 -61.37 29.76 -46.05
C ASP A 737 -60.84 28.33 -45.83
N PRO A 738 -61.72 27.31 -46.05
CA PRO A 738 -61.45 25.91 -45.73
C PRO A 738 -60.53 25.21 -46.74
N LYS A 739 -59.50 24.53 -46.23
CA LYS A 739 -58.69 23.54 -46.95
C LYS A 739 -59.29 22.13 -46.77
N PRO A 740 -59.19 21.21 -47.75
CA PRO A 740 -59.81 19.89 -47.68
C PRO A 740 -59.25 19.03 -46.54
N ASP A 741 -60.16 18.28 -45.93
CA ASP A 741 -60.02 17.39 -44.77
C ASP A 741 -58.85 16.39 -44.91
N PRO A 742 -57.92 16.31 -43.94
CA PRO A 742 -57.03 15.16 -43.83
C PRO A 742 -57.80 13.95 -43.26
N THR A 743 -57.44 12.76 -43.76
CA THR A 743 -57.89 11.45 -43.29
C THR A 743 -57.98 11.32 -41.77
N PRO A 744 -58.95 10.56 -41.21
CA PRO A 744 -59.12 10.41 -39.77
C PRO A 744 -57.84 9.92 -39.10
N ASP A 745 -57.43 10.61 -38.03
CA ASP A 745 -56.35 10.15 -37.16
C ASP A 745 -56.66 8.74 -36.63
N PRO A 746 -55.68 7.83 -36.59
CA PRO A 746 -55.84 6.55 -35.92
C PRO A 746 -56.14 6.80 -34.44
N THR A 747 -57.19 6.14 -33.94
CA THR A 747 -57.52 6.06 -32.50
C THR A 747 -56.26 5.82 -31.68
N PRO A 748 -55.97 6.63 -30.64
CA PRO A 748 -54.81 6.42 -29.79
C PRO A 748 -54.89 5.05 -29.13
N THR A 749 -53.85 4.24 -29.32
CA THR A 749 -53.61 3.02 -28.55
C THR A 749 -53.62 3.39 -27.05
N PRO A 750 -54.37 2.67 -26.19
CA PRO A 750 -54.36 2.93 -24.76
C PRO A 750 -52.93 2.82 -24.23
N VAL A 751 -52.49 3.83 -23.48
CA VAL A 751 -51.21 3.82 -22.77
C VAL A 751 -51.20 2.63 -21.81
N PRO A 752 -50.21 1.70 -21.88
CA PRO A 752 -50.13 0.57 -20.97
C PRO A 752 -50.12 1.04 -19.51
N GLU A 753 -50.87 0.37 -18.63
CA GLU A 753 -50.89 0.68 -17.20
C GLU A 753 -49.56 0.41 -16.48
N LYS A 754 -48.76 -0.53 -17.01
CA LYS A 754 -47.42 -0.87 -16.51
C LYS A 754 -46.45 -0.96 -17.69
N ARG A 755 -45.22 -0.46 -17.52
CA ARG A 755 -44.13 -0.57 -18.50
C ARG A 755 -43.11 -1.59 -18.01
N ILE A 756 -42.77 -2.57 -18.85
CA ILE A 756 -41.78 -3.61 -18.50
C ILE A 756 -40.37 -2.99 -18.39
N THR A 757 -39.45 -3.61 -17.65
CA THR A 757 -38.03 -3.19 -17.64
C THR A 757 -37.30 -3.59 -18.92
N PRO A 758 -36.16 -2.95 -19.27
CA PRO A 758 -35.29 -3.42 -20.34
C PRO A 758 -34.88 -4.91 -20.17
N SER A 759 -34.54 -5.32 -18.95
CA SER A 759 -34.17 -6.73 -18.68
C SER A 759 -35.31 -7.72 -18.91
N THR A 760 -36.57 -7.34 -18.64
CA THR A 760 -37.75 -8.14 -19.00
C THR A 760 -37.89 -8.26 -20.52
N ALA A 761 -37.67 -7.16 -21.26
CA ALA A 761 -37.70 -7.19 -22.72
C ALA A 761 -36.59 -8.10 -23.30
N ASP A 762 -35.40 -8.13 -22.70
CA ASP A 762 -34.29 -9.01 -23.11
C ASP A 762 -34.68 -10.50 -22.96
N VAL A 763 -35.33 -10.86 -21.85
CA VAL A 763 -35.87 -12.22 -21.61
C VAL A 763 -36.90 -12.60 -22.67
N LEU A 764 -37.85 -11.69 -22.97
CA LEU A 764 -38.90 -11.92 -23.97
C LEU A 764 -38.33 -12.03 -25.39
N ASN A 765 -37.37 -11.17 -25.75
CA ASN A 765 -36.68 -11.20 -27.03
C ASN A 765 -36.03 -12.57 -27.26
N MET A 766 -35.26 -13.06 -26.27
CA MET A 766 -34.56 -14.34 -26.36
C MET A 766 -35.51 -15.53 -26.49
N ALA A 767 -36.66 -15.51 -25.82
CA ALA A 767 -37.66 -16.58 -25.91
C ALA A 767 -38.29 -16.72 -27.32
N ALA A 768 -38.30 -15.66 -28.14
CA ALA A 768 -38.84 -15.69 -29.50
C ALA A 768 -37.82 -16.12 -30.58
N THR A 769 -36.55 -16.33 -30.22
CA THR A 769 -35.46 -16.55 -31.20
C THR A 769 -35.38 -17.97 -31.77
N LEU A 770 -35.65 -18.99 -30.95
CA LEU A 770 -35.39 -20.40 -31.31
C LEU A 770 -36.16 -20.88 -32.56
N PRO A 771 -37.46 -20.57 -32.75
CA PRO A 771 -38.18 -20.95 -33.96
C PRO A 771 -37.60 -20.35 -35.23
N LEU A 772 -37.04 -19.13 -35.17
CA LEU A 772 -36.43 -18.45 -36.31
C LEU A 772 -35.10 -19.10 -36.71
N VAL A 773 -34.28 -19.49 -35.73
CA VAL A 773 -33.05 -20.26 -35.96
C VAL A 773 -33.39 -21.61 -36.58
N PHE A 774 -34.39 -22.30 -36.04
CA PHE A 774 -34.84 -23.59 -36.57
C PHE A 774 -35.32 -23.49 -38.01
N ASP A 775 -36.13 -22.47 -38.35
CA ASP A 775 -36.69 -22.27 -39.69
C ASP A 775 -35.62 -22.00 -40.75
N ALA A 776 -34.66 -21.13 -40.45
CA ALA A 776 -33.55 -20.83 -41.36
C ALA A 776 -32.68 -22.06 -41.62
N GLU A 777 -32.36 -22.82 -40.58
CA GLU A 777 -31.66 -24.11 -40.71
C GLU A 777 -32.47 -25.15 -41.49
N LEU A 778 -33.80 -25.19 -41.34
CA LEU A 778 -34.66 -26.14 -42.05
C LEU A 778 -34.72 -25.82 -43.56
N ASN A 779 -34.72 -24.55 -43.93
CA ASN A 779 -34.78 -24.13 -45.34
C ASN A 779 -33.57 -24.63 -46.14
N SER A 780 -32.38 -24.75 -45.53
CA SER A 780 -31.20 -25.32 -46.21
C SER A 780 -31.43 -26.77 -46.68
N ILE A 781 -32.17 -27.56 -45.90
CA ILE A 781 -32.54 -28.94 -46.24
C ILE A 781 -33.66 -28.98 -47.29
N ARG A 782 -34.67 -28.10 -47.14
CA ARG A 782 -35.77 -28.00 -48.09
C ARG A 782 -35.27 -27.64 -49.49
N GLU A 783 -34.31 -26.72 -49.58
CA GLU A 783 -33.66 -26.38 -50.85
C GLU A 783 -32.85 -27.55 -51.42
N ARG A 784 -32.12 -28.30 -50.57
CA ARG A 784 -31.43 -29.52 -51.00
C ARG A 784 -32.38 -30.53 -51.64
N LEU A 785 -33.51 -30.81 -51.00
CA LEU A 785 -34.52 -31.73 -51.52
C LEU A 785 -35.12 -31.24 -52.85
N ASN A 786 -35.35 -29.93 -52.99
CA ASN A 786 -35.81 -29.35 -54.24
C ASN A 786 -34.77 -29.47 -55.38
N ILE A 787 -33.47 -29.29 -55.08
CA ILE A 787 -32.40 -29.48 -56.06
C ILE A 787 -32.31 -30.93 -56.54
N MET A 788 -32.52 -31.89 -55.63
CA MET A 788 -32.40 -33.33 -55.90
C MET A 788 -33.46 -33.89 -56.85
N LYS A 789 -34.64 -33.25 -56.94
CA LYS A 789 -35.71 -33.58 -57.91
C LYS A 789 -35.30 -33.38 -59.38
N ALA A 790 -34.11 -32.84 -59.62
CA ALA A 790 -33.57 -32.60 -60.96
C ALA A 790 -32.10 -33.02 -61.08
N SER A 791 -31.64 -34.05 -60.35
CA SER A 791 -30.26 -34.56 -60.42
C SER A 791 -30.21 -36.03 -60.88
N PRO A 792 -29.35 -36.40 -61.86
CA PRO A 792 -29.30 -37.77 -62.39
C PRO A 792 -28.31 -38.72 -61.67
N HIS A 793 -27.70 -38.32 -60.54
CA HIS A 793 -26.61 -39.10 -59.90
C HIS A 793 -27.01 -39.79 -58.58
N ASN A 794 -26.44 -40.99 -58.39
CA ASN A 794 -26.64 -41.82 -57.20
C ASN A 794 -25.48 -41.62 -56.20
N ASN A 795 -25.81 -41.30 -54.95
CA ASN A 795 -24.93 -40.97 -53.82
C ASN A 795 -24.21 -39.61 -53.92
N ASN A 796 -24.55 -38.67 -53.04
CA ASN A 796 -24.04 -37.30 -53.06
C ASN A 796 -23.53 -36.86 -51.68
N VAL A 797 -22.54 -35.96 -51.71
CA VAL A 797 -22.15 -35.13 -50.56
C VAL A 797 -22.50 -33.68 -50.92
N TRP A 798 -23.10 -32.95 -49.99
CA TRP A 798 -23.47 -31.56 -50.21
C TRP A 798 -23.19 -30.69 -48.98
N GLY A 799 -23.10 -29.38 -49.23
CA GLY A 799 -22.99 -28.37 -48.20
C GLY A 799 -23.71 -27.09 -48.61
N THR A 800 -24.36 -26.44 -47.65
CA THR A 800 -25.08 -25.19 -47.82
C THR A 800 -24.63 -24.21 -46.73
N THR A 801 -24.29 -22.99 -47.12
CA THR A 801 -24.07 -21.87 -46.20
C THR A 801 -25.22 -20.87 -46.37
N TYR A 802 -25.74 -20.33 -45.28
CA TYR A 802 -26.84 -19.36 -45.31
C TYR A 802 -26.60 -18.21 -44.33
N ASN A 803 -27.18 -17.05 -44.66
CA ASN A 803 -27.19 -15.86 -43.82
C ASN A 803 -28.60 -15.25 -43.87
N THR A 804 -29.23 -15.05 -42.72
CA THR A 804 -30.56 -14.48 -42.60
C THR A 804 -30.57 -13.31 -41.62
N ARG A 805 -31.38 -12.28 -41.94
CA ARG A 805 -31.66 -11.16 -41.04
C ARG A 805 -33.15 -11.10 -40.75
N ASN A 806 -33.52 -11.12 -39.48
CA ASN A 806 -34.91 -10.96 -39.04
C ASN A 806 -35.04 -9.66 -38.23
N ASN A 807 -36.15 -8.95 -38.41
CA ASN A 807 -36.57 -7.86 -37.52
C ASN A 807 -37.94 -8.26 -36.97
N VAL A 808 -38.05 -8.34 -35.64
CA VAL A 808 -39.18 -8.95 -34.95
C VAL A 808 -39.65 -8.02 -33.84
N THR A 809 -40.95 -7.85 -33.73
CA THR A 809 -41.62 -7.23 -32.60
C THR A 809 -42.72 -8.18 -32.14
N THR A 810 -42.76 -8.48 -30.85
CA THR A 810 -43.80 -9.34 -30.26
C THR A 810 -44.85 -8.50 -29.54
N ASP A 811 -46.05 -9.05 -29.36
CA ASP A 811 -47.17 -8.38 -28.69
C ASP A 811 -46.86 -8.08 -27.20
N ALA A 812 -45.86 -8.74 -26.61
CA ALA A 812 -45.36 -8.46 -25.26
C ALA A 812 -44.51 -7.18 -25.16
N GLY A 813 -44.33 -6.43 -26.26
CA GLY A 813 -43.59 -5.16 -26.30
C GLY A 813 -42.07 -5.33 -26.39
N ALA A 814 -41.59 -6.50 -26.82
CA ALA A 814 -40.18 -6.83 -26.99
C ALA A 814 -39.83 -6.84 -28.49
N GLY A 815 -38.88 -5.99 -28.89
CA GLY A 815 -38.39 -5.90 -30.26
C GLY A 815 -36.90 -6.24 -30.35
N PHE A 816 -36.52 -6.95 -31.41
CA PHE A 816 -35.14 -7.32 -31.69
C PHE A 816 -34.81 -7.45 -33.17
N GLU A 817 -33.54 -7.20 -33.49
CA GLU A 817 -32.93 -7.56 -34.76
C GLU A 817 -32.04 -8.78 -34.61
N GLN A 818 -32.21 -9.78 -35.48
CA GLN A 818 -31.43 -11.00 -35.50
C GLN A 818 -30.62 -11.10 -36.78
N THR A 819 -29.32 -11.40 -36.66
CA THR A 819 -28.48 -11.84 -37.78
C THR A 819 -27.99 -13.25 -37.51
N LEU A 820 -28.35 -14.19 -38.37
CA LEU A 820 -28.05 -15.61 -38.24
C LEU A 820 -27.18 -16.05 -39.41
N THR A 821 -26.08 -16.72 -39.13
CA THR A 821 -25.22 -17.33 -40.15
C THR A 821 -24.99 -18.79 -39.78
N GLY A 822 -25.05 -19.68 -40.76
CA GLY A 822 -24.83 -21.09 -40.52
C GLY A 822 -24.39 -21.88 -41.74
N MET A 823 -23.98 -23.10 -41.47
CA MET A 823 -23.58 -24.08 -42.46
C MET A 823 -24.21 -25.43 -42.13
N THR A 824 -24.72 -26.09 -43.16
CA THR A 824 -25.22 -27.46 -43.09
C THR A 824 -24.47 -28.31 -44.10
N VAL A 825 -24.08 -29.51 -43.69
CA VAL A 825 -23.47 -30.52 -44.56
C VAL A 825 -24.26 -31.81 -44.47
N GLY A 826 -24.34 -32.54 -45.57
CA GLY A 826 -25.09 -33.78 -45.60
C GLY A 826 -24.63 -34.76 -46.66
N ILE A 827 -25.15 -35.97 -46.51
CA ILE A 827 -24.99 -37.06 -47.47
C ILE A 827 -26.38 -37.59 -47.80
N ASP A 828 -26.61 -37.91 -49.08
CA ASP A 828 -27.84 -38.54 -49.53
C ASP A 828 -27.58 -39.59 -50.60
N SER A 829 -28.46 -40.58 -50.65
CA SER A 829 -28.51 -41.60 -51.69
C SER A 829 -29.85 -41.52 -52.40
N ARG A 830 -29.79 -41.54 -53.73
CA ARG A 830 -30.94 -41.54 -54.64
C ARG A 830 -31.00 -42.90 -55.31
N ASN A 831 -32.14 -43.57 -55.19
CA ASN A 831 -32.34 -44.93 -55.70
C ASN A 831 -33.63 -45.01 -56.51
N ASP A 832 -33.55 -45.60 -57.70
CA ASP A 832 -34.72 -45.90 -58.51
C ASP A 832 -35.56 -46.98 -57.81
N ILE A 833 -36.86 -46.76 -57.71
CA ILE A 833 -37.84 -47.71 -57.18
C ILE A 833 -38.94 -47.93 -58.23
N PRO A 834 -39.78 -48.98 -58.13
CA PRO A 834 -40.89 -49.13 -59.07
C PRO A 834 -41.75 -47.86 -59.11
N GLU A 835 -41.94 -47.32 -60.32
CA GLU A 835 -42.79 -46.15 -60.59
C GLU A 835 -42.30 -44.82 -59.93
N GLY A 836 -41.02 -44.72 -59.54
CA GLY A 836 -40.47 -43.48 -58.99
C GLY A 836 -39.05 -43.55 -58.46
N ILE A 837 -38.69 -42.58 -57.62
CA ILE A 837 -37.34 -42.38 -57.09
C ILE A 837 -37.43 -42.08 -55.60
N ALA A 838 -36.60 -42.75 -54.80
CA ALA A 838 -36.48 -42.50 -53.37
C ALA A 838 -35.12 -41.88 -53.05
N THR A 839 -35.12 -40.81 -52.26
CA THR A 839 -33.91 -40.19 -51.70
C THR A 839 -33.92 -40.34 -50.18
N LEU A 840 -32.82 -40.85 -49.62
CA LEU A 840 -32.61 -40.92 -48.17
C LEU A 840 -31.30 -40.22 -47.82
N GLY A 841 -31.32 -39.35 -46.81
CA GLY A 841 -30.12 -38.64 -46.39
C GLY A 841 -30.08 -38.27 -44.92
N ALA A 842 -28.88 -37.94 -44.47
CA ALA A 842 -28.56 -37.44 -43.14
C ALA A 842 -27.75 -36.15 -43.24
N PHE A 843 -27.91 -35.28 -42.24
CA PHE A 843 -27.21 -34.00 -42.21
C PHE A 843 -26.83 -33.59 -40.79
N MET A 844 -25.79 -32.77 -40.70
CA MET A 844 -25.42 -32.04 -39.50
C MET A 844 -25.16 -30.57 -39.86
N GLY A 845 -25.40 -29.67 -38.91
CA GLY A 845 -25.18 -28.25 -39.14
C GLY A 845 -24.82 -27.49 -37.88
N TYR A 846 -24.17 -26.35 -38.07
CA TYR A 846 -23.92 -25.37 -37.03
C TYR A 846 -24.39 -24.00 -37.48
N SER A 847 -25.04 -23.27 -36.58
CA SER A 847 -25.44 -21.89 -36.80
C SER A 847 -25.15 -21.02 -35.59
N HIS A 848 -24.91 -19.74 -35.85
CA HIS A 848 -24.72 -18.73 -34.83
C HIS A 848 -25.56 -17.51 -35.16
N SER A 849 -26.30 -17.06 -34.15
CA SER A 849 -27.18 -15.90 -34.20
C SER A 849 -26.69 -14.83 -33.26
N HIS A 850 -26.59 -13.60 -33.74
CA HIS A 850 -26.49 -12.39 -32.93
C HIS A 850 -27.85 -11.68 -32.88
N ILE A 851 -28.26 -11.22 -31.70
CA ILE A 851 -29.55 -10.57 -31.46
C ILE A 851 -29.31 -9.20 -30.83
N GLY A 852 -29.68 -8.11 -31.50
CA GLY A 852 -29.68 -6.76 -30.91
C GLY A 852 -31.06 -6.45 -30.33
N PHE A 853 -31.12 -6.01 -29.07
CA PHE A 853 -32.37 -5.68 -28.39
C PHE A 853 -32.71 -4.19 -28.53
N ASP A 854 -33.95 -3.86 -28.85
CA ASP A 854 -34.39 -2.46 -29.06
C ASP A 854 -34.30 -1.60 -27.79
N ARG A 855 -34.30 -2.22 -26.62
CA ARG A 855 -34.20 -1.56 -25.31
C ARG A 855 -32.79 -1.55 -24.73
N GLY A 856 -31.79 -1.87 -25.56
CA GLY A 856 -30.38 -1.89 -25.20
C GLY A 856 -29.91 -3.25 -24.70
N GLY A 857 -28.64 -3.58 -24.96
CA GLY A 857 -28.12 -4.93 -24.74
C GLY A 857 -28.13 -5.78 -26.01
N HIS A 858 -27.65 -7.01 -25.91
CA HIS A 858 -27.65 -7.96 -27.01
C HIS A 858 -27.68 -9.40 -26.50
N GLY A 859 -28.05 -10.33 -27.37
CA GLY A 859 -28.05 -11.76 -27.12
C GLY A 859 -27.34 -12.54 -28.22
N SER A 860 -27.10 -13.81 -27.96
CA SER A 860 -26.63 -14.74 -28.98
C SER A 860 -27.24 -16.12 -28.79
N VAL A 861 -27.45 -16.83 -29.90
CA VAL A 861 -27.87 -18.24 -29.92
C VAL A 861 -26.94 -19.01 -30.83
N GLY A 862 -26.16 -19.92 -30.26
CA GLY A 862 -25.46 -20.97 -31.01
C GLY A 862 -26.35 -22.21 -31.13
N SER A 863 -26.37 -22.86 -32.29
CA SER A 863 -27.18 -24.05 -32.54
C SER A 863 -26.36 -25.13 -33.22
N TYR A 864 -26.37 -26.34 -32.66
CA TYR A 864 -25.88 -27.55 -33.30
C TYR A 864 -27.08 -28.41 -33.72
N SER A 865 -27.16 -28.77 -34.99
CA SER A 865 -28.28 -29.54 -35.55
C SER A 865 -27.83 -30.89 -36.11
N LEU A 866 -28.68 -31.90 -35.95
CA LEU A 866 -28.53 -33.24 -36.52
C LEU A 866 -29.90 -33.73 -36.99
N GLY A 867 -29.98 -34.31 -38.18
CA GLY A 867 -31.25 -34.80 -38.69
C GLY A 867 -31.13 -35.74 -39.87
N GLY A 868 -32.30 -36.19 -40.33
CA GLY A 868 -32.45 -37.04 -41.50
C GLY A 868 -33.65 -36.62 -42.33
N TYR A 869 -33.63 -36.97 -43.61
CA TYR A 869 -34.73 -36.72 -44.52
C TYR A 869 -34.94 -37.89 -45.48
N ALA A 870 -36.18 -38.04 -45.89
CA ALA A 870 -36.61 -38.97 -46.92
C ALA A 870 -37.47 -38.21 -47.93
N SER A 871 -37.30 -38.52 -49.21
CA SER A 871 -38.09 -37.95 -50.30
C SER A 871 -38.49 -39.05 -51.26
N TRP A 872 -39.73 -39.01 -51.73
CA TRP A 872 -40.27 -39.90 -52.73
C TRP A 872 -40.85 -39.08 -53.88
N GLU A 873 -40.41 -39.36 -55.11
CA GLU A 873 -40.88 -38.72 -56.34
C GLU A 873 -41.43 -39.80 -57.29
N HIS A 874 -42.71 -39.71 -57.65
CA HIS A 874 -43.37 -40.63 -58.57
C HIS A 874 -43.20 -40.15 -60.02
N GLU A 875 -43.21 -41.07 -61.00
CA GLU A 875 -43.06 -40.74 -62.43
C GLU A 875 -44.09 -39.71 -62.96
N SER A 876 -45.24 -39.58 -62.30
CA SER A 876 -46.27 -38.55 -62.62
C SER A 876 -45.87 -37.13 -62.23
N GLY A 877 -44.71 -36.93 -61.62
CA GLY A 877 -44.25 -35.65 -61.06
C GLY A 877 -44.78 -35.34 -59.66
N PHE A 878 -45.52 -36.26 -59.01
CA PHE A 878 -45.93 -36.11 -57.61
C PHE A 878 -44.75 -36.37 -56.67
N TYR A 879 -44.61 -35.62 -55.59
CA TYR A 879 -43.61 -35.88 -54.56
C TYR A 879 -44.11 -35.74 -53.12
N LEU A 880 -43.41 -36.43 -52.22
CA LEU A 880 -43.55 -36.33 -50.77
C LEU A 880 -42.17 -36.29 -50.10
N ASP A 881 -41.92 -35.21 -49.37
CA ASP A 881 -40.69 -34.95 -48.62
C ASP A 881 -40.97 -34.97 -47.12
N GLY A 882 -40.08 -35.60 -46.36
CA GLY A 882 -40.13 -35.68 -44.90
C GLY A 882 -38.76 -35.39 -44.28
N ILE A 883 -38.72 -34.56 -43.23
CA ILE A 883 -37.50 -34.17 -42.51
C ILE A 883 -37.76 -34.28 -41.00
N VAL A 884 -36.80 -34.84 -40.26
CA VAL A 884 -36.75 -34.81 -38.79
C VAL A 884 -35.42 -34.23 -38.35
N LYS A 885 -35.46 -33.30 -37.38
CA LYS A 885 -34.29 -32.53 -36.95
C LYS A 885 -34.27 -32.32 -35.45
N LEU A 886 -33.10 -32.53 -34.86
CA LEU A 886 -32.77 -32.28 -33.46
C LEU A 886 -31.81 -31.09 -33.38
N ASN A 887 -31.96 -30.27 -32.33
CA ASN A 887 -31.14 -29.08 -32.08
C ASN A 887 -30.64 -29.05 -30.64
N ARG A 888 -29.39 -28.61 -30.43
CA ARG A 888 -28.88 -28.16 -29.12
C ARG A 888 -28.55 -26.68 -29.23
N PHE A 889 -29.27 -25.85 -28.47
CA PHE A 889 -29.12 -24.40 -28.44
C PHE A 889 -28.33 -23.95 -27.21
N GLU A 890 -27.40 -23.03 -27.41
CA GLU A 890 -26.70 -22.31 -26.35
C GLU A 890 -27.04 -20.82 -26.46
N SER A 891 -27.72 -20.29 -25.45
CA SER A 891 -28.26 -18.94 -25.44
C SER A 891 -27.54 -18.08 -24.40
N ASN A 892 -27.07 -16.91 -24.81
CA ASN A 892 -26.48 -15.92 -23.91
C ASN A 892 -27.25 -14.59 -24.02
N VAL A 893 -27.46 -13.94 -22.88
CA VAL A 893 -28.12 -12.65 -22.74
C VAL A 893 -27.12 -11.69 -22.11
N ALA A 894 -26.78 -10.62 -22.81
CA ALA A 894 -25.98 -9.51 -22.32
C ALA A 894 -26.88 -8.27 -22.20
N GLY A 895 -27.76 -8.29 -21.21
CA GLY A 895 -28.77 -7.27 -20.98
C GLY A 895 -28.24 -6.05 -20.23
N LYS A 896 -28.99 -4.94 -20.33
CA LYS A 896 -28.71 -3.70 -19.58
C LYS A 896 -29.96 -3.25 -18.83
N MET A 897 -29.76 -2.65 -17.66
CA MET A 897 -30.79 -1.95 -16.88
C MET A 897 -30.90 -0.48 -17.35
N SER A 898 -31.96 0.22 -16.97
CA SER A 898 -32.23 1.62 -17.32
C SER A 898 -31.14 2.57 -16.81
N SER A 899 -30.53 2.29 -15.66
CA SER A 899 -29.33 3.02 -15.16
C SER A 899 -28.04 2.69 -15.93
N GLY A 900 -28.04 1.68 -16.79
CA GLY A 900 -26.87 1.18 -17.51
C GLY A 900 -26.16 0.00 -16.84
N GLY A 901 -26.60 -0.44 -15.65
CA GLY A 901 -26.06 -1.64 -14.99
C GLY A 901 -26.33 -2.94 -15.77
N ALA A 902 -25.59 -4.02 -15.47
CA ALA A 902 -25.64 -5.26 -16.25
C ALA A 902 -26.73 -6.23 -15.78
N ALA A 903 -27.40 -6.88 -16.74
CA ALA A 903 -28.41 -7.93 -16.53
C ALA A 903 -28.09 -9.16 -17.42
N ASN A 904 -26.97 -9.83 -17.12
CA ASN A 904 -26.44 -10.89 -17.96
C ASN A 904 -26.93 -12.28 -17.52
N GLY A 905 -27.15 -13.19 -18.47
CA GLY A 905 -27.54 -14.58 -18.19
C GLY A 905 -27.17 -15.54 -19.32
N SER A 906 -27.21 -16.85 -19.04
CA SER A 906 -26.93 -17.89 -20.03
C SER A 906 -27.73 -19.15 -19.73
N TYR A 907 -28.23 -19.83 -20.77
CA TYR A 907 -28.99 -21.08 -20.63
C TYR A 907 -28.84 -21.97 -21.87
N ARG A 908 -29.29 -23.22 -21.77
CA ARG A 908 -29.18 -24.21 -22.86
C ARG A 908 -30.50 -24.94 -23.06
N SER A 909 -30.89 -25.06 -24.33
CA SER A 909 -32.14 -25.72 -24.73
C SER A 909 -31.87 -26.82 -25.76
N ASN A 910 -32.81 -27.72 -25.94
CA ASN A 910 -32.88 -28.84 -26.85
C ASN A 910 -34.17 -28.70 -27.68
N GLY A 911 -34.02 -28.69 -29.00
CA GLY A 911 -35.14 -28.63 -29.93
C GLY A 911 -35.39 -29.95 -30.63
N LEU A 912 -36.66 -30.22 -30.94
CA LEU A 912 -37.09 -31.26 -31.87
C LEU A 912 -38.08 -30.64 -32.86
N GLY A 913 -37.88 -30.89 -34.15
CA GLY A 913 -38.84 -30.49 -35.17
C GLY A 913 -38.95 -31.48 -36.31
N GLY A 914 -40.08 -31.38 -37.01
CA GLY A 914 -40.42 -32.21 -38.15
C GLY A 914 -41.08 -31.39 -39.25
N HIS A 915 -40.87 -31.81 -40.49
CA HIS A 915 -41.42 -31.16 -41.67
C HIS A 915 -41.91 -32.20 -42.66
N ILE A 916 -43.09 -31.97 -43.24
CA ILE A 916 -43.64 -32.77 -44.33
C ILE A 916 -44.08 -31.81 -45.42
N GLU A 917 -43.66 -32.07 -46.66
CA GLU A 917 -44.03 -31.30 -47.85
C GLU A 917 -44.48 -32.23 -48.97
N THR A 918 -45.55 -31.86 -49.66
CA THR A 918 -46.02 -32.58 -50.85
C THR A 918 -46.32 -31.59 -51.97
N GLY A 919 -46.10 -32.02 -53.20
CA GLY A 919 -46.36 -31.19 -54.37
C GLY A 919 -46.42 -32.00 -55.65
N MET A 920 -46.67 -31.31 -56.75
CA MET A 920 -46.72 -31.92 -58.07
C MET A 920 -45.99 -31.02 -59.07
N ARG A 921 -45.04 -31.59 -59.82
CA ARG A 921 -44.27 -30.90 -60.85
C ARG A 921 -44.93 -31.08 -62.21
N PHE A 922 -45.30 -29.97 -62.83
CA PHE A 922 -45.78 -29.91 -64.21
C PHE A 922 -44.65 -29.41 -65.11
N THR A 923 -44.29 -30.20 -66.12
CA THR A 923 -43.21 -29.86 -67.07
C THR A 923 -43.79 -29.63 -68.46
N ASP A 924 -43.53 -28.47 -69.06
CA ASP A 924 -43.91 -28.12 -70.44
C ASP A 924 -42.72 -27.48 -71.17
N GLY A 925 -42.10 -28.25 -72.09
CA GLY A 925 -40.84 -27.88 -72.73
C GLY A 925 -39.74 -27.65 -71.69
N ASN A 926 -39.21 -26.42 -71.66
CA ASN A 926 -38.17 -26.01 -70.71
C ASN A 926 -38.74 -25.45 -69.39
N TRP A 927 -40.07 -25.28 -69.27
CA TRP A 927 -40.70 -24.70 -68.07
C TRP A 927 -41.14 -25.78 -67.09
N ASN A 928 -40.93 -25.54 -65.80
CA ASN A 928 -41.48 -26.35 -64.72
C ASN A 928 -42.30 -25.48 -63.75
N LEU A 929 -43.50 -25.93 -63.41
CA LEU A 929 -44.32 -25.33 -62.34
C LEU A 929 -44.59 -26.39 -61.27
N THR A 930 -44.28 -26.05 -60.02
CA THR A 930 -44.38 -26.96 -58.87
C THR A 930 -45.19 -26.30 -57.74
N PRO A 931 -46.52 -26.41 -57.73
CA PRO A 931 -47.32 -26.14 -56.53
C PRO A 931 -47.00 -27.15 -55.41
N TYR A 932 -46.98 -26.67 -54.17
CA TYR A 932 -46.72 -27.49 -52.99
C TYR A 932 -47.50 -27.00 -51.76
N ALA A 933 -47.65 -27.91 -50.81
CA ALA A 933 -48.18 -27.67 -49.48
C ALA A 933 -47.28 -28.33 -48.44
N SER A 934 -47.00 -27.64 -47.32
CA SER A 934 -46.20 -28.19 -46.24
C SER A 934 -46.78 -27.93 -44.85
N LEU A 935 -46.39 -28.79 -43.90
CA LEU A 935 -46.64 -28.66 -42.48
C LEU A 935 -45.33 -28.83 -41.71
N THR A 936 -45.01 -27.87 -40.86
CA THR A 936 -43.84 -27.91 -39.97
C THR A 936 -44.28 -27.79 -38.52
N GLY A 937 -43.67 -28.60 -37.64
CA GLY A 937 -43.79 -28.49 -36.19
C GLY A 937 -42.43 -28.41 -35.53
N PHE A 938 -42.29 -27.60 -34.49
CA PHE A 938 -41.10 -27.42 -33.69
C PHE A 938 -41.45 -27.23 -32.21
N THR A 939 -40.67 -27.85 -31.33
CA THR A 939 -40.73 -27.65 -29.89
C THR A 939 -39.31 -27.56 -29.31
N ALA A 940 -39.10 -26.72 -28.30
CA ALA A 940 -37.86 -26.66 -27.54
C ALA A 940 -38.11 -26.48 -26.05
N ASP A 941 -37.35 -27.17 -25.20
CA ASP A 941 -37.40 -26.95 -23.75
C ASP A 941 -36.84 -25.58 -23.39
N ASN A 942 -37.43 -24.95 -22.40
CA ASN A 942 -37.03 -23.61 -21.95
C ASN A 942 -36.70 -23.64 -20.46
N PRO A 943 -35.43 -23.86 -20.07
CA PRO A 943 -35.06 -24.04 -18.67
C PRO A 943 -35.24 -22.73 -17.88
N GLU A 944 -35.42 -22.88 -16.58
CA GLU A 944 -35.35 -21.74 -15.65
C GLU A 944 -33.93 -21.18 -15.59
N TYR A 945 -33.80 -19.85 -15.66
CA TYR A 945 -32.52 -19.16 -15.56
C TYR A 945 -32.64 -17.81 -14.85
N HIS A 946 -31.50 -17.33 -14.32
CA HIS A 946 -31.41 -16.03 -13.65
C HIS A 946 -30.47 -15.08 -14.41
N LEU A 947 -30.79 -13.79 -14.35
CA LEU A 947 -29.90 -12.72 -14.76
C LEU A 947 -29.07 -12.20 -13.57
N SER A 948 -27.93 -11.56 -13.85
CA SER A 948 -27.00 -11.03 -12.84
C SER A 948 -27.60 -9.95 -11.92
N ASN A 949 -28.71 -9.32 -12.32
CA ASN A 949 -29.44 -8.36 -11.51
C ASN A 949 -30.48 -9.01 -10.58
N GLY A 950 -30.58 -10.35 -10.56
CA GLY A 950 -31.52 -11.10 -9.71
C GLY A 950 -32.86 -11.44 -10.36
N MET A 951 -33.08 -11.07 -11.63
CA MET A 951 -34.29 -11.42 -12.37
C MET A 951 -34.34 -12.91 -12.68
N GLU A 952 -35.50 -13.52 -12.47
CA GLU A 952 -35.78 -14.93 -12.71
C GLU A 952 -36.69 -15.08 -13.95
N SER A 953 -36.36 -16.02 -14.83
CA SER A 953 -37.19 -16.39 -15.98
C SER A 953 -37.60 -17.85 -15.88
N LYS A 954 -38.91 -18.11 -15.92
CA LYS A 954 -39.52 -19.44 -16.02
C LYS A 954 -40.45 -19.46 -17.22
N SER A 955 -40.03 -20.08 -18.30
CA SER A 955 -40.85 -20.15 -19.51
C SER A 955 -41.47 -21.52 -19.69
N VAL A 956 -42.63 -21.59 -20.35
CA VAL A 956 -43.09 -22.89 -20.89
C VAL A 956 -42.27 -23.24 -22.13
N ASP A 957 -42.24 -24.51 -22.51
CA ASP A 957 -41.58 -24.98 -23.73
C ASP A 957 -42.06 -24.18 -24.95
N THR A 958 -41.11 -23.67 -25.74
CA THR A 958 -41.40 -22.91 -26.96
C THR A 958 -41.95 -23.83 -28.02
N ARG A 959 -43.10 -23.49 -28.62
CA ARG A 959 -43.76 -24.27 -29.67
C ARG A 959 -43.99 -23.43 -30.93
N SER A 960 -43.92 -24.08 -32.09
CA SER A 960 -44.28 -23.49 -33.38
C SER A 960 -44.89 -24.56 -34.27
N ILE A 961 -46.03 -24.27 -34.88
CA ILE A 961 -46.71 -25.13 -35.85
C ILE A 961 -47.22 -24.23 -36.97
N TYR A 962 -46.64 -24.40 -38.15
CA TYR A 962 -47.04 -23.59 -39.30
C TYR A 962 -47.30 -24.44 -40.55
N ARG A 963 -48.22 -23.94 -41.37
CA ARG A 963 -48.47 -24.45 -42.73
C ARG A 963 -47.99 -23.46 -43.78
N GLU A 964 -47.49 -23.98 -44.89
CA GLU A 964 -47.06 -23.18 -46.05
C GLU A 964 -47.76 -23.71 -47.30
N LEU A 965 -48.32 -22.79 -48.10
CA LEU A 965 -48.88 -23.10 -49.42
C LEU A 965 -48.17 -22.22 -50.44
N GLY A 966 -47.58 -22.81 -51.48
CA GLY A 966 -46.81 -22.05 -52.45
C GLY A 966 -46.68 -22.73 -53.80
N ALA A 967 -46.02 -22.05 -54.72
CA ALA A 967 -45.62 -22.59 -55.99
C ALA A 967 -44.23 -22.10 -56.39
N THR A 968 -43.47 -22.98 -57.04
CA THR A 968 -42.15 -22.67 -57.62
C THR A 968 -42.24 -22.78 -59.14
N LEU A 969 -41.77 -21.76 -59.85
CA LEU A 969 -41.63 -21.73 -61.30
C LEU A 969 -40.14 -21.79 -61.66
N SER A 970 -39.72 -22.71 -62.51
CA SER A 970 -38.33 -22.80 -63.00
C SER A 970 -38.22 -22.96 -64.51
N TYR A 971 -37.07 -22.62 -65.08
CA TYR A 971 -36.80 -22.72 -66.50
C TYR A 971 -35.45 -23.40 -66.77
N ASN A 972 -35.43 -24.54 -67.45
CA ASN A 972 -34.21 -25.29 -67.73
C ASN A 972 -33.52 -24.78 -69.02
N MET A 973 -32.25 -24.39 -68.90
CA MET A 973 -31.41 -23.89 -69.98
C MET A 973 -30.17 -24.76 -70.16
N ARG A 974 -29.95 -25.29 -71.37
CA ARG A 974 -28.73 -26.00 -71.74
C ARG A 974 -27.79 -25.10 -72.55
N LEU A 975 -26.60 -24.84 -72.01
CA LEU A 975 -25.58 -23.99 -72.61
C LEU A 975 -24.73 -24.79 -73.62
N GLY A 976 -24.20 -24.12 -74.64
CA GLY A 976 -23.46 -24.76 -75.75
C GLY A 976 -22.18 -25.50 -75.36
N ASN A 977 -21.71 -25.34 -74.12
CA ASN A 977 -20.56 -26.03 -73.51
C ASN A 977 -20.95 -27.26 -72.66
N GLY A 978 -22.24 -27.64 -72.63
CA GLY A 978 -22.75 -28.78 -71.87
C GLY A 978 -23.19 -28.49 -70.43
N MET A 979 -23.07 -27.25 -69.95
CA MET A 979 -23.62 -26.82 -68.66
C MET A 979 -25.14 -26.67 -68.70
N GLU A 980 -25.81 -26.97 -67.59
CA GLU A 980 -27.25 -26.75 -67.41
C GLU A 980 -27.50 -25.70 -66.32
N VAL A 981 -28.37 -24.74 -66.59
CA VAL A 981 -28.72 -23.65 -65.68
C VAL A 981 -30.23 -23.56 -65.55
N GLU A 982 -30.72 -23.45 -64.32
CA GLU A 982 -32.15 -23.44 -63.97
C GLU A 982 -32.44 -22.27 -63.01
N PRO A 983 -32.76 -21.07 -63.53
CA PRO A 983 -33.38 -20.02 -62.72
C PRO A 983 -34.76 -20.46 -62.20
N TRP A 984 -35.07 -20.07 -60.97
CA TRP A 984 -36.33 -20.39 -60.31
C TRP A 984 -36.87 -19.20 -59.48
N LEU A 985 -38.20 -19.12 -59.40
CA LEU A 985 -38.96 -18.16 -58.60
C LEU A 985 -39.94 -18.92 -57.71
N LYS A 986 -40.08 -18.51 -56.45
CA LYS A 986 -41.00 -19.12 -55.49
C LYS A 986 -41.84 -18.05 -54.79
N ALA A 987 -43.14 -18.30 -54.71
CA ALA A 987 -44.08 -17.49 -53.95
C ALA A 987 -44.91 -18.39 -53.04
N ALA A 988 -45.08 -18.01 -51.77
CA ALA A 988 -45.85 -18.78 -50.80
C ALA A 988 -46.50 -17.92 -49.71
N VAL A 989 -47.53 -18.47 -49.08
CA VAL A 989 -48.16 -17.91 -47.88
C VAL A 989 -48.01 -18.91 -46.74
N ARG A 990 -47.49 -18.43 -45.61
CA ARG A 990 -47.33 -19.19 -44.37
C ARG A 990 -48.29 -18.69 -43.30
N LYS A 991 -48.88 -19.60 -42.52
CA LYS A 991 -49.68 -19.30 -41.32
C LYS A 991 -49.12 -20.07 -40.13
N GLU A 992 -48.68 -19.33 -39.10
CA GLU A 992 -48.32 -19.85 -37.76
C GLU A 992 -49.58 -19.92 -36.88
N PHE A 993 -49.73 -21.05 -36.17
CA PHE A 993 -50.93 -21.39 -35.40
C PHE A 993 -50.74 -21.36 -33.89
N VAL A 994 -49.51 -21.45 -33.38
CA VAL A 994 -49.26 -21.39 -31.93
C VAL A 994 -49.32 -19.93 -31.47
N ASP A 995 -50.29 -19.62 -30.60
CA ASP A 995 -50.58 -18.29 -30.05
C ASP A 995 -50.51 -18.24 -28.51
N ASP A 996 -49.94 -19.28 -27.87
CA ASP A 996 -49.95 -19.46 -26.42
C ASP A 996 -48.56 -19.76 -25.79
N ASN A 997 -47.47 -19.39 -26.47
CA ASN A 997 -46.12 -19.46 -25.89
C ASN A 997 -46.01 -18.45 -24.73
N ARG A 998 -45.88 -18.94 -23.49
CA ARG A 998 -45.84 -18.09 -22.29
C ARG A 998 -44.46 -17.99 -21.65
N VAL A 999 -44.08 -16.76 -21.31
CA VAL A 999 -42.85 -16.44 -20.58
C VAL A 999 -43.24 -15.83 -19.25
N LYS A 1000 -42.88 -16.50 -18.15
CA LYS A 1000 -43.03 -15.96 -16.80
C LYS A 1000 -41.73 -15.28 -16.39
N VAL A 1001 -41.80 -14.00 -16.08
CA VAL A 1001 -40.68 -13.21 -15.55
C VAL A 1001 -40.99 -12.89 -14.09
N ASN A 1002 -40.10 -13.28 -13.19
CA ASN A 1002 -40.33 -13.27 -11.74
C ASN A 1002 -41.70 -13.90 -11.39
N ASN A 1003 -42.33 -13.46 -10.29
CA ASN A 1003 -43.65 -13.94 -9.87
C ASN A 1003 -44.81 -13.08 -10.40
N ASP A 1004 -44.52 -11.87 -10.88
CA ASP A 1004 -45.48 -10.82 -11.24
C ASP A 1004 -45.55 -10.52 -12.76
N GLY A 1005 -44.72 -11.18 -13.57
CA GLY A 1005 -44.74 -11.11 -15.03
C GLY A 1005 -45.21 -12.42 -15.66
N ASN A 1006 -46.26 -12.36 -16.47
CA ASN A 1006 -46.72 -13.51 -17.28
C ASN A 1006 -47.16 -13.01 -18.65
N PHE A 1007 -46.31 -13.25 -19.65
CA PHE A 1007 -46.45 -12.67 -20.98
C PHE A 1007 -46.70 -13.75 -22.02
N VAL A 1008 -47.57 -13.46 -22.99
CA VAL A 1008 -47.72 -14.26 -24.21
C VAL A 1008 -46.72 -13.72 -25.23
N ASN A 1009 -45.82 -14.57 -25.70
CA ASN A 1009 -44.68 -14.22 -26.55
C ASN A 1009 -44.52 -15.27 -27.66
N ASP A 1010 -45.30 -15.09 -28.74
CA ASP A 1010 -45.36 -16.00 -29.88
C ASP A 1010 -45.09 -15.29 -31.22
N LEU A 1011 -45.08 -16.08 -32.29
CA LEU A 1011 -44.85 -15.63 -33.67
C LEU A 1011 -46.09 -15.81 -34.55
N SER A 1012 -47.27 -15.97 -33.94
CA SER A 1012 -48.53 -16.26 -34.64
C SER A 1012 -48.87 -15.17 -35.64
N GLY A 1013 -49.39 -15.59 -36.81
CA GLY A 1013 -49.66 -14.63 -37.87
C GLY A 1013 -49.52 -15.21 -39.27
N ARG A 1014 -49.75 -14.38 -40.28
CA ARG A 1014 -49.60 -14.74 -41.70
C ARG A 1014 -48.35 -14.06 -42.26
N ARG A 1015 -47.52 -14.80 -42.99
CA ARG A 1015 -46.31 -14.30 -43.65
C ARG A 1015 -46.37 -14.59 -45.15
N GLY A 1016 -46.03 -13.61 -45.98
CA GLY A 1016 -45.78 -13.79 -47.40
C GLY A 1016 -44.31 -14.13 -47.63
N ILE A 1017 -44.02 -15.11 -48.49
CA ILE A 1017 -42.66 -15.58 -48.80
C ILE A 1017 -42.45 -15.40 -50.30
N TYR A 1018 -41.35 -14.74 -50.66
CA TYR A 1018 -40.91 -14.53 -52.03
C TYR A 1018 -39.42 -14.85 -52.12
N GLN A 1019 -39.04 -15.80 -52.98
CA GLN A 1019 -37.65 -16.22 -53.18
C GLN A 1019 -37.35 -16.34 -54.67
N ALA A 1020 -36.08 -16.13 -55.04
CA ALA A 1020 -35.62 -16.22 -56.42
C ALA A 1020 -34.17 -16.72 -56.44
N GLY A 1021 -33.86 -17.68 -57.30
CA GLY A 1021 -32.53 -18.29 -57.33
C GLY A 1021 -32.17 -18.90 -58.67
N ILE A 1022 -30.96 -19.45 -58.74
CA ILE A 1022 -30.40 -20.11 -59.90
C ILE A 1022 -29.67 -21.39 -59.43
N LYS A 1023 -30.03 -22.51 -60.04
CA LYS A 1023 -29.27 -23.77 -59.98
C LYS A 1023 -28.39 -23.90 -61.23
N ALA A 1024 -27.17 -24.40 -61.08
CA ALA A 1024 -26.27 -24.64 -62.21
C ALA A 1024 -25.48 -25.95 -62.04
N SER A 1025 -25.43 -26.76 -63.09
CA SER A 1025 -24.59 -27.96 -63.20
C SER A 1025 -23.32 -27.60 -63.98
N PHE A 1026 -22.17 -27.61 -63.31
CA PHE A 1026 -20.87 -27.23 -63.89
C PHE A 1026 -20.15 -28.40 -64.53
N SER A 1027 -20.36 -29.62 -64.02
CA SER A 1027 -19.87 -30.88 -64.58
C SER A 1027 -20.85 -32.01 -64.27
N SER A 1028 -20.55 -33.24 -64.72
CA SER A 1028 -21.30 -34.42 -64.31
C SER A 1028 -21.24 -34.71 -62.81
N SER A 1029 -20.26 -34.18 -62.06
CA SER A 1029 -20.10 -34.45 -60.63
C SER A 1029 -20.23 -33.22 -59.73
N LEU A 1030 -20.49 -32.03 -60.29
CA LEU A 1030 -20.55 -30.78 -59.53
C LEU A 1030 -21.70 -29.88 -59.98
N SER A 1031 -22.55 -29.51 -59.02
CA SER A 1031 -23.63 -28.53 -59.18
C SER A 1031 -23.64 -27.53 -58.03
N GLY A 1032 -24.09 -26.30 -58.28
CA GLY A 1032 -24.32 -25.27 -57.27
C GLY A 1032 -25.75 -24.72 -57.35
N ASN A 1033 -26.21 -24.14 -56.23
CA ASN A 1033 -27.46 -23.39 -56.13
C ASN A 1033 -27.21 -22.10 -55.35
N LEU A 1034 -27.86 -21.02 -55.76
CA LEU A 1034 -27.91 -19.73 -55.06
C LEU A 1034 -29.36 -19.24 -55.09
N GLY A 1035 -29.91 -18.82 -53.96
CA GLY A 1035 -31.31 -18.38 -53.86
C GLY A 1035 -31.58 -17.41 -52.73
#